data_AF-A0A6J2N995-F1
#
_entry.id   AF-A0A6J2N995-F1
#
_cell.length_a   1.000
_cell.length_b   1.000
_cell.length_c   1.000
_cell.angle_alpha   90.00
_cell.angle_beta   90.00
_cell.angle_gamma   90.00
#
_symmetry.space_group_name_H-M   'P 1'
#
loop_
_entity.id
_entity.type
_entity.pdbx_description
1 polymer ?
#
loop_
_entity_poly.entity_id
_entity_poly.type
_entity_poly.pdbx_seq_one_letter_code
_entity_poly.pdbx_strand_id
1 'polypeptide(L)'
;MASGARAAGPEDRTGSPGRRGEKAVSAPGGDGAAAGMLKSRASPARSVVASPRPVKAKAGREAARRRLQLLPVTQAQGPGEGAAGEEGEPLPSVPEEAQAEARPLPPICVSPMRGMWRDEKVALYCDQVLQDCKAEDADEAMSKYLSEKLKLKDRWLGVWKTNPELFFVTYEEASIPFVGILVEVTCTPHQTSTSCFKVTVSVAEPFSSNIANIPRGLVDEILEELEHCVPLLEVHPVEGQDSEIRDIALALEVVRFFYDFLWRDWDDEESSENYTALIEERINLWCDIQDGTIPGPIAQRFKKTLEKYKNKRVELIEYQSNIKEDPSAAEAVECWKKYYEIVMLCGLLKMWEDLRLRVHGPFFPRILRRRKGRRDFGKTITHIVAKVMTTNMVKDLSSDTFLQQHDDLDLALDSCYSGDTVVIFPGEYQAVNLALLTDDIIIKGVGKREEIRITSEPSHDSFVVSKADNVKLMHLSLIQQGTVDGIVVVESGHMTLENCVLKCEGTGVCVLTGAALTLTDSEITGAQGAGVELYPGSMAVLERNEIHHCNTLGTSDGSKSTLGGVSMKVLPAPKLKMTNNHIHSNSGYGVSINQPAEQFFVVEEALNKGAASGDKKDETVLSRVMHSLNLEMSDNKIEANSKGDIRVVTG
;
A
#
# COMPACT_ATOMS: atom_id res chain seq x y z
N MET A 1 69.09 -8.74 34.62
CA MET A 1 69.02 -10.05 35.32
C MET A 1 68.63 -11.08 34.26
N ALA A 2 69.59 -11.69 33.55
CA ALA A 2 70.26 -12.96 33.89
C ALA A 2 69.22 -14.06 34.22
N SER A 3 69.14 -15.23 33.58
CA SER A 3 70.08 -16.04 32.77
C SER A 3 69.29 -17.28 32.25
N GLY A 4 69.67 -18.05 31.23
CA GLY A 4 70.92 -18.09 30.49
C GLY A 4 70.99 -19.19 29.42
N ALA A 5 72.13 -19.13 28.70
CA ALA A 5 72.93 -20.11 27.95
C ALA A 5 72.45 -21.59 27.88
N ARG A 6 72.70 -22.42 26.85
CA ARG A 6 73.76 -22.61 25.81
C ARG A 6 73.21 -23.80 24.93
N ALA A 7 73.61 -24.15 23.70
CA ALA A 7 74.89 -24.11 23.01
C ALA A 7 74.76 -24.41 21.48
N ALA A 8 75.79 -23.96 20.74
CA ALA A 8 76.51 -24.52 19.58
C ALA A 8 75.80 -25.55 18.66
N GLY A 9 75.69 -25.34 17.34
CA GLY A 9 76.78 -25.32 16.34
C GLY A 9 76.30 -26.05 15.05
N PRO A 10 77.03 -25.97 13.91
CA PRO A 10 76.49 -25.44 12.65
C PRO A 10 76.43 -26.44 11.48
N GLU A 11 75.80 -26.01 10.38
CA GLU A 11 76.28 -26.06 8.97
C GLU A 11 75.18 -26.29 7.91
N ASP A 12 75.36 -25.57 6.81
CA ASP A 12 74.57 -25.47 5.59
C ASP A 12 74.23 -26.80 4.91
N ARG A 13 73.06 -26.84 4.25
CA ARG A 13 72.94 -27.14 2.79
C ARG A 13 71.48 -27.12 2.30
N THR A 14 71.22 -26.16 1.41
CA THR A 14 70.46 -26.25 0.14
C THR A 14 69.18 -27.09 0.06
N GLY A 15 68.07 -26.45 -0.34
CA GLY A 15 66.97 -27.10 -1.06
C GLY A 15 65.59 -26.43 -0.92
N SER A 16 65.27 -25.48 -1.80
CA SER A 16 63.87 -25.15 -2.18
C SER A 16 63.29 -26.30 -3.07
N PRO A 17 61.98 -26.37 -3.41
CA PRO A 17 60.87 -25.41 -3.21
C PRO A 17 59.51 -26.02 -2.78
N GLY A 18 58.49 -25.18 -2.49
CA GLY A 18 57.10 -25.68 -2.48
C GLY A 18 56.02 -24.82 -1.80
N ARG A 19 55.51 -23.82 -2.55
CA ARG A 19 54.20 -23.13 -2.49
C ARG A 19 53.16 -23.54 -1.41
N ARG A 20 52.59 -22.53 -0.73
CA ARG A 20 51.19 -22.05 -0.96
C ARG A 20 51.00 -20.69 -0.29
N GLY A 21 50.47 -19.74 -1.05
CA GLY A 21 50.23 -18.37 -0.61
C GLY A 21 48.80 -18.17 -0.12
N GLU A 22 48.67 -17.50 1.02
CA GLU A 22 47.51 -16.71 1.40
C GLU A 22 47.95 -15.24 1.34
N LYS A 23 47.29 -14.44 0.50
CA LYS A 23 47.46 -12.99 0.49
C LYS A 23 46.24 -12.36 1.14
N ALA A 24 46.48 -11.79 2.32
CA ALA A 24 45.61 -10.82 2.95
C ALA A 24 45.51 -9.57 2.07
N VAL A 25 44.30 -9.02 2.01
CA VAL A 25 43.91 -7.82 1.26
C VAL A 25 44.46 -6.58 1.97
N SER A 26 45.30 -5.82 1.28
CA SER A 26 45.68 -4.46 1.66
C SER A 26 45.07 -3.48 0.67
N ALA A 27 44.45 -2.41 1.19
CA ALA A 27 43.92 -1.30 0.42
C ALA A 27 45.00 -0.55 -0.39
N PRO A 28 44.60 0.06 -1.51
CA PRO A 28 45.00 1.42 -1.87
C PRO A 28 43.73 2.27 -2.08
N GLY A 29 43.67 3.54 -1.67
CA GLY A 29 44.49 4.63 -2.19
C GLY A 29 43.74 5.25 -3.36
N GLY A 30 43.05 6.36 -3.10
CA GLY A 30 42.09 6.98 -4.02
C GLY A 30 42.73 7.62 -5.25
N ASP A 31 41.99 7.55 -6.35
CA ASP A 31 41.86 8.59 -7.37
C ASP A 31 40.70 8.22 -8.31
N GLY A 32 39.89 9.21 -8.68
CA GLY A 32 38.94 9.14 -9.80
C GLY A 32 37.51 8.74 -9.47
N ALA A 33 36.77 9.59 -8.73
CA ALA A 33 35.32 9.55 -8.73
C ALA A 33 34.79 9.96 -10.12
N ALA A 34 34.57 8.98 -11.00
CA ALA A 34 33.79 9.18 -12.21
C ALA A 34 32.33 9.36 -11.80
N ALA A 35 31.80 10.57 -12.03
CA ALA A 35 30.40 10.90 -11.90
C ALA A 35 29.56 10.05 -12.89
N GLY A 36 29.11 8.88 -12.42
CA GLY A 36 28.08 8.09 -13.08
C GLY A 36 26.72 8.71 -12.81
N MET A 37 26.38 9.77 -13.55
CA MET A 37 25.02 10.30 -13.57
C MET A 37 24.16 9.30 -14.34
N LEU A 38 23.48 8.41 -13.61
CA LEU A 38 22.43 7.53 -14.14
C LEU A 38 21.38 8.44 -14.80
N LYS A 39 21.43 8.55 -16.12
CA LYS A 39 20.30 9.00 -16.91
C LYS A 39 19.22 7.95 -16.71
N SER A 40 18.29 8.14 -15.77
CA SER A 40 17.08 7.33 -15.73
C SER A 40 16.38 7.58 -17.07
N ARG A 41 16.35 6.55 -17.92
CA ARG A 41 15.60 6.60 -19.16
C ARG A 41 14.14 6.62 -18.72
N ALA A 42 13.50 7.78 -18.75
CA ALA A 42 12.09 7.89 -18.40
C ALA A 42 11.30 7.01 -19.36
N SER A 43 10.90 5.82 -18.90
CA SER A 43 10.00 4.95 -19.64
C SER A 43 8.65 5.67 -19.78
N PRO A 44 8.13 5.86 -21.01
CA PRO A 44 6.83 6.50 -21.21
C PRO A 44 5.74 5.69 -20.51
N ALA A 45 4.70 6.35 -19.98
CA ALA A 45 3.63 5.62 -19.29
C ALA A 45 2.91 4.68 -20.27
N ARG A 46 2.85 3.40 -19.89
CA ARG A 46 2.35 2.28 -20.72
C ARG A 46 0.91 1.87 -20.40
N SER A 47 0.33 2.45 -19.35
CA SER A 47 -1.02 2.16 -18.83
C SER A 47 -2.06 3.07 -19.49
N VAL A 48 -3.25 2.55 -19.77
CA VAL A 48 -4.38 3.32 -20.33
C VAL A 48 -5.03 4.19 -19.25
N VAL A 49 -5.03 3.71 -18.01
CA VAL A 49 -5.52 4.44 -16.84
C VAL A 49 -4.55 5.55 -16.42
N ALA A 50 -3.26 5.40 -16.74
CA ALA A 50 -2.21 6.36 -16.40
C ALA A 50 -1.54 7.00 -17.63
N SER A 51 -2.19 6.99 -18.81
CA SER A 51 -1.69 7.67 -20.01
C SER A 51 -1.32 9.11 -19.63
N PRO A 52 -0.09 9.59 -19.96
CA PRO A 52 0.39 10.85 -19.45
C PRO A 52 -0.49 11.99 -19.94
N ARG A 53 -0.78 12.95 -19.06
CA ARG A 53 -1.13 14.31 -19.50
C ARG A 53 -0.02 14.77 -20.45
N PRO A 54 -0.31 15.28 -21.66
CA PRO A 54 0.73 15.70 -22.57
C PRO A 54 1.65 16.69 -21.86
N VAL A 55 2.94 16.35 -21.76
CA VAL A 55 3.98 17.31 -21.40
C VAL A 55 3.79 18.50 -22.33
N LYS A 56 3.64 19.71 -21.79
CA LYS A 56 3.57 20.95 -22.57
C LYS A 56 4.88 21.11 -23.34
N ALA A 57 4.99 20.43 -24.48
CA ALA A 57 6.06 20.63 -25.42
C ALA A 57 5.95 22.07 -25.93
N LYS A 58 7.10 22.70 -26.17
CA LYS A 58 7.23 24.07 -26.65
C LYS A 58 6.47 24.33 -27.98
N ALA A 59 6.13 23.27 -28.72
CA ALA A 59 5.29 23.28 -29.91
C ALA A 59 3.80 23.58 -29.62
N GLY A 60 3.33 23.41 -28.38
CA GLY A 60 1.94 23.65 -27.98
C GLY A 60 1.53 25.13 -27.88
N ARG A 61 2.41 26.08 -28.22
CA ARG A 61 2.04 27.50 -28.29
C ARG A 61 1.31 27.89 -29.58
N GLU A 62 1.39 27.09 -30.65
CA GLU A 62 0.64 27.35 -31.88
C GLU A 62 -0.68 26.55 -32.01
N ALA A 63 -0.81 25.41 -31.31
CA ALA A 63 -1.99 24.52 -31.36
C ALA A 63 -3.20 24.99 -30.53
N ALA A 64 -3.16 26.21 -29.96
CA ALA A 64 -4.26 26.76 -29.17
C ALA A 64 -5.42 27.31 -30.02
N ARG A 65 -5.38 27.16 -31.36
CA ARG A 65 -6.32 27.88 -32.25
C ARG A 65 -7.73 27.31 -32.32
N ARG A 66 -8.00 26.05 -31.93
CA ARG A 66 -9.34 25.42 -32.12
C ARG A 66 -9.76 24.35 -31.09
N ARG A 67 -9.25 24.38 -29.85
CA ARG A 67 -9.75 23.47 -28.80
C ARG A 67 -11.08 23.98 -28.23
N LEU A 68 -11.97 23.07 -27.86
CA LEU A 68 -13.31 23.40 -27.37
C LEU A 68 -13.24 24.04 -25.97
N GLN A 69 -14.08 25.06 -25.76
CA GLN A 69 -14.41 25.62 -24.45
C GLN A 69 -15.85 25.25 -24.14
N LEU A 70 -16.08 24.49 -23.06
CA LEU A 70 -17.43 24.21 -22.58
C LEU A 70 -18.03 25.47 -21.93
N LEU A 71 -19.16 25.95 -22.46
CA LEU A 71 -19.98 26.98 -21.81
C LEU A 71 -20.84 26.34 -20.70
N PRO A 72 -21.08 27.02 -19.56
CA PRO A 72 -21.90 26.49 -18.48
C PRO A 72 -23.34 26.19 -18.94
N VAL A 73 -23.84 25.01 -18.61
CA VAL A 73 -25.22 24.59 -18.89
C VAL A 73 -26.18 25.54 -18.17
N THR A 74 -26.88 26.38 -18.93
CA THR A 74 -27.94 27.23 -18.39
C THR A 74 -29.16 26.36 -18.13
N GLN A 75 -29.52 26.19 -16.86
CA GLN A 75 -30.77 25.57 -16.46
C GLN A 75 -31.94 26.40 -17.02
N ALA A 76 -32.80 25.76 -17.81
CA ALA A 76 -34.04 26.35 -18.28
C ALA A 76 -34.95 26.71 -17.09
N GLN A 77 -35.05 28.00 -16.78
CA GLN A 77 -36.16 28.55 -15.99
C GLN A 77 -37.29 28.96 -16.93
N GLY A 78 -38.52 28.61 -16.55
CA GLY A 78 -39.76 28.82 -17.30
C GLY A 78 -40.14 30.30 -17.50
N PRO A 79 -41.22 30.55 -18.27
CA PRO A 79 -41.49 31.84 -18.87
C PRO A 79 -42.08 32.83 -17.87
N GLY A 80 -41.48 34.02 -17.78
CA GLY A 80 -41.98 35.19 -17.06
C GLY A 80 -42.05 36.39 -18.00
N GLU A 81 -43.18 37.09 -17.92
CA GLU A 81 -43.69 38.11 -18.85
C GLU A 81 -42.86 39.40 -18.94
N GLY A 82 -42.81 39.96 -20.16
CA GLY A 82 -43.06 41.38 -20.46
C GLY A 82 -41.95 42.42 -20.25
N ALA A 83 -41.44 42.99 -21.35
CA ALA A 83 -41.52 44.42 -21.67
C ALA A 83 -40.77 44.77 -22.97
N ALA A 84 -41.35 45.71 -23.72
CA ALA A 84 -40.86 46.35 -24.97
C ALA A 84 -39.41 46.84 -24.90
N GLY A 85 -38.66 47.06 -25.98
CA GLY A 85 -38.89 47.08 -27.42
C GLY A 85 -37.73 47.89 -28.02
N GLU A 86 -37.29 47.60 -29.25
CA GLU A 86 -36.73 48.55 -30.20
C GLU A 86 -36.42 47.84 -31.52
N GLU A 87 -36.87 48.44 -32.61
CA GLU A 87 -36.74 47.96 -33.98
C GLU A 87 -35.32 48.19 -34.52
N GLY A 88 -34.78 47.18 -35.22
CA GLY A 88 -33.58 47.30 -36.05
C GLY A 88 -33.67 46.27 -37.20
N GLU A 89 -33.55 46.74 -38.44
CA GLU A 89 -33.74 46.03 -39.71
C GLU A 89 -32.93 44.72 -39.89
N PRO A 90 -33.40 43.78 -40.73
CA PRO A 90 -32.80 42.46 -40.91
C PRO A 90 -31.63 42.48 -41.91
N LEU A 91 -30.47 41.95 -41.50
CA LEU A 91 -29.38 41.55 -42.41
C LEU A 91 -29.51 40.05 -42.75
N PRO A 92 -29.10 39.62 -43.96
CA PRO A 92 -29.51 38.34 -44.51
C PRO A 92 -28.83 37.17 -43.81
N SER A 93 -29.64 36.19 -43.44
CA SER A 93 -29.24 34.88 -42.92
C SER A 93 -28.30 34.17 -43.89
N VAL A 94 -27.04 34.02 -43.50
CA VAL A 94 -26.17 32.96 -44.01
C VAL A 94 -26.78 31.62 -43.54
N PRO A 95 -26.89 30.58 -44.38
CA PRO A 95 -27.43 29.31 -43.93
C PRO A 95 -26.50 28.75 -42.84
N GLU A 96 -27.03 28.55 -41.63
CA GLU A 96 -26.43 27.62 -40.68
C GLU A 96 -26.40 26.24 -41.37
N GLU A 97 -25.21 25.81 -41.79
CA GLU A 97 -24.97 24.39 -42.01
C GLU A 97 -25.32 23.69 -40.70
N ALA A 98 -26.46 22.99 -40.68
CA ALA A 98 -26.85 22.14 -39.57
C ALA A 98 -25.72 21.14 -39.32
N GLN A 99 -24.89 21.40 -38.31
CA GLN A 99 -23.87 20.47 -37.85
C GLN A 99 -24.60 19.20 -37.42
N ALA A 100 -24.49 18.14 -38.22
CA ALA A 100 -25.11 16.87 -37.90
C ALA A 100 -24.52 16.34 -36.59
N GLU A 101 -25.38 16.22 -35.56
CA GLU A 101 -24.99 15.68 -34.26
C GLU A 101 -24.41 14.26 -34.40
N ALA A 102 -23.37 13.96 -33.61
CA ALA A 102 -22.74 12.65 -33.59
C ALA A 102 -23.72 11.60 -33.06
N ARG A 103 -23.78 10.44 -33.70
CA ARG A 103 -24.60 9.32 -33.21
C ARG A 103 -24.02 8.73 -31.93
N PRO A 104 -24.84 8.09 -31.08
CA PRO A 104 -24.31 7.40 -29.90
C PRO A 104 -23.37 6.25 -30.32
N LEU A 105 -22.33 6.02 -29.51
CA LEU A 105 -21.39 4.92 -29.73
C LEU A 105 -22.07 3.54 -29.63
N PRO A 106 -21.65 2.57 -30.46
CA PRO A 106 -22.09 1.19 -30.31
C PRO A 106 -21.49 0.55 -29.04
N PRO A 107 -22.10 -0.54 -28.54
CA PRO A 107 -21.53 -1.30 -27.42
C PRO A 107 -20.17 -1.88 -27.78
N ILE A 108 -19.26 -1.88 -26.80
CA ILE A 108 -17.92 -2.47 -26.93
C ILE A 108 -17.87 -3.85 -26.28
N CYS A 109 -16.95 -4.69 -26.73
CA CYS A 109 -16.69 -5.98 -26.07
C CYS A 109 -16.38 -5.78 -24.58
N VAL A 110 -17.08 -6.54 -23.72
CA VAL A 110 -16.92 -6.47 -22.26
C VAL A 110 -15.63 -7.17 -21.82
N SER A 111 -14.98 -6.65 -20.77
CA SER A 111 -13.75 -7.20 -20.20
C SER A 111 -13.98 -8.56 -19.51
N PRO A 112 -13.48 -9.68 -20.06
CA PRO A 112 -13.64 -11.00 -19.44
C PRO A 112 -12.68 -11.20 -18.25
N MET A 113 -11.65 -10.35 -18.09
CA MET A 113 -10.61 -10.50 -17.06
C MET A 113 -11.15 -10.51 -15.62
N ARG A 114 -12.25 -9.77 -15.35
CA ARG A 114 -12.89 -9.75 -14.02
C ARG A 114 -13.57 -11.09 -13.68
N GLY A 115 -14.00 -11.86 -14.69
CA GLY A 115 -14.67 -13.15 -14.51
C GLY A 115 -13.74 -14.37 -14.50
N MET A 116 -12.48 -14.22 -14.93
CA MET A 116 -11.50 -15.32 -14.94
C MET A 116 -11.09 -15.74 -13.54
N TRP A 117 -10.86 -17.04 -13.33
CA TRP A 117 -10.35 -17.55 -12.07
C TRP A 117 -8.89 -17.14 -11.83
N ARG A 118 -8.45 -17.21 -10.57
CA ARG A 118 -7.08 -16.86 -10.16
C ARG A 118 -6.05 -17.70 -10.93
N ASP A 119 -6.20 -19.01 -10.90
CA ASP A 119 -5.27 -19.95 -11.54
C ASP A 119 -5.24 -19.79 -13.06
N GLU A 120 -6.38 -19.44 -13.68
CA GLU A 120 -6.46 -19.16 -15.12
C GLU A 120 -5.66 -17.91 -15.50
N LYS A 121 -5.67 -16.86 -14.66
CA LYS A 121 -4.85 -15.66 -14.89
C LYS A 121 -3.36 -16.00 -14.76
N VAL A 122 -2.98 -16.76 -13.74
CA VAL A 122 -1.59 -17.18 -13.54
C VAL A 122 -1.11 -18.00 -14.72
N ALA A 123 -1.87 -19.02 -15.15
CA ALA A 123 -1.51 -19.82 -16.31
C ALA A 123 -1.44 -18.99 -17.60
N LEU A 124 -2.33 -18.03 -17.80
CA LEU A 124 -2.29 -17.15 -18.96
C LEU A 124 -1.01 -16.29 -18.98
N TYR A 125 -0.69 -15.58 -17.89
CA TYR A 125 0.47 -14.70 -17.89
C TYR A 125 1.78 -15.45 -17.76
N CYS A 126 1.90 -16.35 -16.78
CA CYS A 126 3.14 -17.03 -16.46
C CYS A 126 3.47 -18.12 -17.48
N ASP A 127 2.50 -18.94 -17.91
CA ASP A 127 2.79 -20.10 -18.77
C ASP A 127 2.66 -19.79 -20.26
N GLN A 128 1.80 -18.85 -20.66
CA GLN A 128 1.52 -18.58 -22.08
C GLN A 128 2.18 -17.30 -22.59
N VAL A 129 2.02 -16.17 -21.89
CA VAL A 129 2.46 -14.85 -22.39
C VAL A 129 3.93 -14.59 -22.07
N LEU A 130 4.33 -14.71 -20.80
CA LEU A 130 5.67 -14.37 -20.33
C LEU A 130 6.61 -15.57 -20.37
N GLN A 131 6.21 -16.77 -19.94
CA GLN A 131 7.10 -17.94 -19.90
C GLN A 131 8.40 -17.64 -19.13
N ASP A 132 9.58 -17.93 -19.68
CA ASP A 132 10.87 -17.64 -19.04
C ASP A 132 11.39 -16.20 -19.30
N CYS A 133 10.47 -15.27 -19.62
CA CYS A 133 10.79 -13.87 -19.93
C CYS A 133 11.34 -13.13 -18.70
N LYS A 134 12.34 -12.27 -18.93
CA LYS A 134 12.80 -11.30 -17.94
C LYS A 134 11.94 -10.04 -17.98
N ALA A 135 11.99 -9.24 -16.92
CA ALA A 135 11.27 -7.97 -16.86
C ALA A 135 11.63 -7.01 -18.01
N GLU A 136 12.91 -6.96 -18.40
CA GLU A 136 13.43 -6.15 -19.52
C GLU A 136 12.81 -6.53 -20.89
N ASP A 137 12.41 -7.79 -21.05
CA ASP A 137 11.84 -8.34 -22.29
C ASP A 137 10.29 -8.37 -22.28
N ALA A 138 9.65 -7.94 -21.19
CA ALA A 138 8.20 -8.05 -21.01
C ALA A 138 7.40 -7.30 -22.09
N ASP A 139 7.90 -6.14 -22.54
CA ASP A 139 7.29 -5.39 -23.64
C ASP A 139 7.32 -6.19 -24.95
N GLU A 140 8.41 -6.92 -25.22
CA GLU A 140 8.53 -7.75 -26.42
C GLU A 140 7.58 -8.94 -26.34
N ALA A 141 7.47 -9.57 -25.17
CA ALA A 141 6.53 -10.67 -24.94
C ALA A 141 5.07 -10.22 -25.14
N MET A 142 4.66 -9.10 -24.55
CA MET A 142 3.32 -8.51 -24.76
C MET A 142 3.11 -8.15 -26.23
N SER A 143 4.14 -7.62 -26.89
CA SER A 143 4.10 -7.25 -28.30
C SER A 143 3.90 -8.44 -29.22
N LYS A 144 4.62 -9.52 -28.96
CA LYS A 144 4.49 -10.78 -29.68
C LYS A 144 3.10 -11.37 -29.49
N TYR A 145 2.61 -11.44 -28.26
CA TYR A 145 1.28 -11.96 -27.93
C TYR A 145 0.16 -11.22 -28.69
N LEU A 146 0.16 -9.88 -28.65
CA LEU A 146 -0.82 -9.08 -29.37
C LEU A 146 -0.68 -9.22 -30.89
N SER A 147 0.55 -9.21 -31.41
CA SER A 147 0.78 -9.32 -32.85
C SER A 147 0.28 -10.65 -33.43
N GLU A 148 0.37 -11.75 -32.68
CA GLU A 148 -0.17 -13.05 -33.10
C GLU A 148 -1.70 -13.02 -33.20
N LYS A 149 -2.39 -12.29 -32.32
CA LYS A 149 -3.85 -12.14 -32.33
C LYS A 149 -4.34 -11.17 -33.39
N LEU A 150 -3.63 -10.07 -33.62
CA LEU A 150 -3.98 -9.07 -34.63
C LEU A 150 -3.84 -9.61 -36.07
N LYS A 151 -2.95 -10.57 -36.33
CA LYS A 151 -2.81 -11.23 -37.64
C LYS A 151 -4.07 -11.94 -38.13
N LEU A 152 -5.04 -12.17 -37.25
CA LEU A 152 -6.30 -12.82 -37.59
C LEU A 152 -7.24 -11.91 -38.40
N LYS A 153 -7.08 -10.57 -38.30
CA LYS A 153 -7.95 -9.62 -38.99
C LYS A 153 -7.25 -8.28 -39.28
N ASP A 154 -7.29 -7.86 -40.55
CA ASP A 154 -6.65 -6.62 -40.99
C ASP A 154 -7.47 -5.36 -40.72
N ARG A 155 -8.81 -5.46 -40.69
CA ARG A 155 -9.74 -4.34 -40.49
C ARG A 155 -10.87 -4.70 -39.56
N TRP A 156 -11.22 -3.78 -38.65
CA TRP A 156 -12.30 -3.95 -37.67
C TRP A 156 -12.77 -2.62 -37.10
N LEU A 157 -13.98 -2.59 -36.55
CA LEU A 157 -14.55 -1.40 -35.91
C LEU A 157 -14.20 -1.35 -34.43
N GLY A 158 -13.71 -0.19 -33.98
CA GLY A 158 -13.35 0.06 -32.60
C GLY A 158 -13.79 1.45 -32.14
N VAL A 159 -13.90 1.63 -30.83
CA VAL A 159 -14.06 2.94 -30.20
C VAL A 159 -12.70 3.39 -29.71
N TRP A 160 -12.14 4.43 -30.31
CA TRP A 160 -10.96 5.09 -29.80
C TRP A 160 -11.36 5.96 -28.60
N LYS A 161 -10.88 5.59 -27.41
CA LYS A 161 -11.12 6.32 -26.17
C LYS A 161 -9.85 7.06 -25.77
N THR A 162 -9.92 8.38 -25.74
CA THR A 162 -8.76 9.21 -25.48
C THR A 162 -9.03 10.31 -24.45
N ASN A 163 -7.96 10.95 -23.98
CA ASN A 163 -8.01 11.96 -22.94
C ASN A 163 -8.73 13.23 -23.43
N PRO A 164 -9.69 13.79 -22.66
CA PRO A 164 -10.37 15.04 -23.01
C PRO A 164 -9.45 16.23 -23.26
N GLU A 165 -8.25 16.27 -22.67
CA GLU A 165 -7.24 17.33 -22.90
C GLU A 165 -6.81 17.47 -24.37
N LEU A 166 -7.01 16.44 -25.20
CA LEU A 166 -6.78 16.53 -26.65
C LEU A 166 -7.82 17.41 -27.35
N PHE A 167 -9.05 17.45 -26.85
CA PHE A 167 -10.17 18.15 -27.47
C PHE A 167 -10.55 19.46 -26.76
N PHE A 168 -10.37 19.54 -25.44
CA PHE A 168 -10.86 20.63 -24.60
C PHE A 168 -9.72 21.42 -23.94
N VAL A 169 -9.86 22.75 -23.87
CA VAL A 169 -8.94 23.63 -23.10
C VAL A 169 -9.35 23.66 -21.62
N THR A 170 -10.65 23.73 -21.38
CA THR A 170 -11.26 23.81 -20.06
C THR A 170 -12.43 22.84 -20.02
N TYR A 171 -12.36 21.87 -19.12
CA TYR A 171 -13.42 20.91 -18.87
C TYR A 171 -13.41 20.55 -17.39
N GLU A 172 -14.56 20.14 -16.86
CA GLU A 172 -14.63 19.50 -15.55
C GLU A 172 -14.36 18.01 -15.72
N GLU A 173 -13.31 17.50 -15.08
CA GLU A 173 -12.86 16.10 -15.20
C GLU A 173 -13.93 15.10 -14.74
N ALA A 174 -14.80 15.50 -13.80
CA ALA A 174 -15.96 14.73 -13.36
C ALA A 174 -17.08 14.62 -14.43
N SER A 175 -17.12 15.53 -15.40
CA SER A 175 -18.19 15.67 -16.38
C SER A 175 -17.90 14.92 -17.68
N ILE A 176 -16.62 14.77 -18.05
CA ILE A 176 -16.19 14.04 -19.25
C ILE A 176 -14.99 13.14 -18.88
N PRO A 177 -15.21 11.84 -18.61
CA PRO A 177 -14.11 10.95 -18.22
C PRO A 177 -13.20 10.58 -19.40
N PHE A 178 -13.74 10.58 -20.63
CA PHE A 178 -12.99 10.33 -21.87
C PHE A 178 -13.76 10.86 -23.08
N VAL A 179 -13.06 11.06 -24.20
CA VAL A 179 -13.65 11.29 -25.52
C VAL A 179 -13.60 9.99 -26.30
N GLY A 180 -14.75 9.48 -26.72
CA GLY A 180 -14.90 8.25 -27.48
C GLY A 180 -15.35 8.53 -28.91
N ILE A 181 -14.63 8.02 -29.89
CA ILE A 181 -14.93 8.17 -31.33
C ILE A 181 -14.95 6.80 -31.98
N LEU A 182 -15.98 6.53 -32.79
CA LEU A 182 -16.03 5.31 -33.58
C LEU A 182 -15.06 5.40 -34.76
N VAL A 183 -14.13 4.45 -34.82
CA VAL A 183 -13.09 4.38 -35.83
C VAL A 183 -13.04 3.01 -36.48
N GLU A 184 -12.68 2.99 -37.75
CA GLU A 184 -12.23 1.78 -38.43
C GLU A 184 -10.71 1.66 -38.26
N VAL A 185 -10.29 0.55 -37.68
CA VAL A 185 -8.90 0.23 -37.41
C VAL A 185 -8.33 -0.55 -38.57
N THR A 186 -7.15 -0.15 -39.05
CA THR A 186 -6.38 -0.90 -40.05
C THR A 186 -5.05 -1.34 -39.45
N CYS A 187 -4.89 -2.66 -39.29
CA CYS A 187 -3.66 -3.25 -38.78
C CYS A 187 -2.65 -3.40 -39.92
N THR A 188 -1.82 -2.38 -40.17
CA THR A 188 -0.70 -2.55 -41.10
C THR A 188 0.46 -3.28 -40.41
N PRO A 189 1.02 -4.36 -40.98
CA PRO A 189 2.21 -5.00 -40.43
C PRO A 189 3.44 -4.11 -40.67
N HIS A 190 3.71 -3.16 -39.77
CA HIS A 190 4.94 -2.36 -39.79
C HIS A 190 6.05 -3.08 -39.02
N GLN A 191 7.17 -3.34 -39.69
CA GLN A 191 8.38 -3.97 -39.14
C GLN A 191 9.27 -2.98 -38.36
N THR A 192 8.70 -2.15 -37.48
CA THR A 192 9.51 -1.24 -36.67
C THR A 192 9.85 -1.85 -35.31
N SER A 193 11.14 -1.94 -35.04
CA SER A 193 11.80 -2.49 -33.84
C SER A 193 11.56 -1.71 -32.54
N THR A 194 10.48 -0.93 -32.45
CA THR A 194 10.20 -0.06 -31.30
C THR A 194 8.84 -0.39 -30.71
N SER A 195 8.87 -0.74 -29.43
CA SER A 195 7.72 -0.96 -28.55
C SER A 195 6.88 0.33 -28.43
N CYS A 196 5.82 0.42 -29.22
CA CYS A 196 4.57 1.06 -28.82
C CYS A 196 3.50 0.69 -29.84
N PHE A 197 2.49 -0.03 -29.37
CA PHE A 197 1.35 -0.49 -30.14
C PHE A 197 0.59 0.68 -30.77
N LYS A 198 0.97 1.11 -31.97
CA LYS A 198 0.21 2.10 -32.75
C LYS A 198 -0.56 1.39 -33.84
N VAL A 199 -1.78 1.85 -34.09
CA VAL A 199 -2.60 1.39 -35.21
C VAL A 199 -3.09 2.56 -36.02
N THR A 200 -3.21 2.35 -37.33
CA THR A 200 -3.83 3.32 -38.21
C THR A 200 -5.33 3.26 -38.03
N VAL A 201 -5.97 4.42 -37.88
CA VAL A 201 -7.41 4.55 -37.70
C VAL A 201 -7.98 5.56 -38.69
N SER A 202 -9.23 5.37 -39.04
CA SER A 202 -10.02 6.36 -39.80
C SER A 202 -11.40 6.49 -39.16
N VAL A 203 -12.01 7.67 -39.25
CA VAL A 203 -13.37 7.89 -38.71
C VAL A 203 -14.34 6.98 -39.45
N ALA A 204 -15.10 6.17 -38.71
CA ALA A 204 -16.07 5.26 -39.29
C ALA A 204 -17.39 5.97 -39.63
N GLU A 205 -18.12 5.45 -40.62
CA GLU A 205 -19.48 5.87 -40.93
C GLU A 205 -20.51 4.87 -40.36
N PRO A 206 -21.58 5.34 -39.71
CA PRO A 206 -21.91 6.74 -39.44
C PRO A 206 -21.06 7.35 -38.31
N PHE A 207 -20.75 8.65 -38.43
CA PHE A 207 -20.01 9.38 -37.38
C PHE A 207 -20.69 9.23 -36.01
N SER A 208 -19.95 8.66 -35.04
CA SER A 208 -20.47 8.32 -33.72
C SER A 208 -19.49 8.71 -32.61
N SER A 209 -20.02 9.30 -31.54
CA SER A 209 -19.25 9.72 -30.36
C SER A 209 -20.10 9.67 -29.09
N ASN A 210 -19.44 9.60 -27.92
CA ASN A 210 -20.10 9.81 -26.63
C ASN A 210 -20.41 11.29 -26.36
N ILE A 211 -19.84 12.20 -27.15
CA ILE A 211 -20.10 13.65 -27.07
C ILE A 211 -20.95 14.03 -28.27
N ALA A 212 -22.24 14.30 -28.06
CA ALA A 212 -23.20 14.55 -29.14
C ALA A 212 -22.79 15.70 -30.07
N ASN A 213 -22.23 16.77 -29.49
CA ASN A 213 -21.90 18.02 -30.22
C ASN A 213 -20.41 18.12 -30.59
N ILE A 214 -19.68 17.00 -30.66
CA ILE A 214 -18.27 17.04 -31.07
C ILE A 214 -18.18 17.33 -32.58
N PRO A 215 -17.47 18.39 -33.02
CA PRO A 215 -17.37 18.68 -34.45
C PRO A 215 -16.51 17.65 -35.16
N ARG A 216 -17.03 17.03 -36.22
CA ARG A 216 -16.28 16.08 -37.05
C ARG A 216 -14.98 16.67 -37.59
N GLY A 217 -15.01 17.92 -38.08
CA GLY A 217 -13.83 18.59 -38.61
C GLY A 217 -12.70 18.72 -37.57
N LEU A 218 -13.03 18.89 -36.28
CA LEU A 218 -12.04 18.90 -35.20
C LEU A 218 -11.42 17.52 -34.99
N VAL A 219 -12.22 16.45 -35.07
CA VAL A 219 -11.73 15.07 -34.97
C VAL A 219 -10.78 14.75 -36.12
N ASP A 220 -11.15 15.14 -37.35
CA ASP A 220 -10.33 14.92 -38.54
C ASP A 220 -9.00 15.70 -38.44
N GLU A 221 -9.03 16.98 -38.02
CA GLU A 221 -7.82 17.79 -37.76
C GLU A 221 -6.88 17.11 -36.73
N ILE A 222 -7.42 16.62 -35.62
CA ILE A 222 -6.64 15.93 -34.58
C ILE A 222 -6.05 14.61 -35.10
N LEU A 223 -6.83 13.83 -35.86
CA LEU A 223 -6.32 12.59 -36.45
C LEU A 223 -5.24 12.88 -37.50
N GLU A 224 -5.37 13.95 -38.29
CA GLU A 224 -4.31 14.41 -39.19
C GLU A 224 -3.03 14.78 -38.43
N GLU A 225 -3.13 15.51 -37.32
CA GLU A 225 -1.99 15.84 -36.44
C GLU A 225 -1.33 14.57 -35.85
N LEU A 226 -2.12 13.53 -35.59
CA LEU A 226 -1.65 12.22 -35.12
C LEU A 226 -1.21 11.29 -36.26
N GLU A 227 -1.16 11.76 -37.51
CA GLU A 227 -0.86 10.97 -38.71
C GLU A 227 -1.75 9.72 -38.84
N HIS A 228 -3.02 9.85 -38.41
CA HIS A 228 -3.99 8.77 -38.32
C HIS A 228 -3.53 7.58 -37.45
N CYS A 229 -2.52 7.76 -36.60
CA CYS A 229 -1.90 6.70 -35.81
C CYS A 229 -2.14 6.91 -34.32
N VAL A 230 -2.97 6.06 -33.72
CA VAL A 230 -3.34 6.14 -32.30
C VAL A 230 -2.81 4.94 -31.52
N PRO A 231 -2.62 5.05 -30.19
CA PRO A 231 -2.26 3.92 -29.35
C PRO A 231 -3.35 2.84 -29.41
N LEU A 232 -2.98 1.61 -29.77
CA LEU A 232 -3.87 0.46 -29.87
C LEU A 232 -4.60 0.17 -28.56
N LEU A 233 -3.93 0.33 -27.42
CA LEU A 233 -4.54 0.12 -26.11
C LEU A 233 -5.63 1.16 -25.78
N GLU A 234 -5.74 2.27 -26.52
CA GLU A 234 -6.88 3.20 -26.42
C GLU A 234 -8.10 2.75 -27.24
N VAL A 235 -7.94 1.78 -28.15
CA VAL A 235 -9.00 1.35 -29.06
C VAL A 235 -9.73 0.12 -28.55
N HIS A 236 -11.04 0.21 -28.39
CA HIS A 236 -11.89 -0.84 -27.82
C HIS A 236 -12.76 -1.48 -28.91
N PRO A 237 -12.59 -2.77 -29.25
CA PRO A 237 -13.39 -3.42 -30.29
C PRO A 237 -14.90 -3.37 -30.02
N VAL A 238 -15.68 -3.14 -31.08
CA VAL A 238 -17.15 -3.09 -31.03
C VAL A 238 -17.74 -4.50 -30.95
N GLU A 239 -18.80 -4.67 -30.17
CA GLU A 239 -19.50 -5.94 -29.98
C GLU A 239 -20.28 -6.37 -31.24
N GLY A 240 -20.51 -7.68 -31.40
CA GLY A 240 -21.32 -8.23 -32.50
C GLY A 240 -20.57 -8.44 -33.82
N GLN A 241 -19.25 -8.20 -33.83
CA GLN A 241 -18.37 -8.54 -34.95
C GLN A 241 -17.94 -10.03 -34.92
N ASP A 242 -17.13 -10.42 -35.92
CA ASP A 242 -16.61 -11.78 -36.10
C ASP A 242 -15.91 -12.35 -34.85
N SER A 243 -15.78 -13.68 -34.77
CA SER A 243 -15.12 -14.39 -33.67
C SER A 243 -13.71 -13.89 -33.36
N GLU A 244 -12.95 -13.59 -34.41
CA GLU A 244 -11.58 -13.13 -34.39
C GLU A 244 -11.46 -11.77 -33.68
N ILE A 245 -12.51 -10.93 -33.76
CA ILE A 245 -12.56 -9.64 -33.07
C ILE A 245 -12.74 -9.84 -31.56
N ARG A 246 -13.45 -10.89 -31.14
CA ARG A 246 -13.54 -11.23 -29.71
C ARG A 246 -12.19 -11.67 -29.16
N ASP A 247 -11.41 -12.41 -29.95
CA ASP A 247 -10.05 -12.80 -29.58
C ASP A 247 -9.11 -11.60 -29.50
N ILE A 248 -9.22 -10.65 -30.44
CA ILE A 248 -8.49 -9.37 -30.39
C ILE A 248 -8.89 -8.56 -29.16
N ALA A 249 -10.20 -8.47 -28.86
CA ALA A 249 -10.70 -7.77 -27.68
C ALA A 249 -10.15 -8.38 -26.39
N LEU A 250 -10.19 -9.71 -26.26
CA LEU A 250 -9.58 -10.41 -25.13
C LEU A 250 -8.09 -10.11 -25.02
N ALA A 251 -7.35 -10.19 -26.13
CA ALA A 251 -5.91 -9.94 -26.12
C ALA A 251 -5.55 -8.50 -25.69
N LEU A 252 -6.32 -7.51 -26.14
CA LEU A 252 -6.17 -6.12 -25.70
C LEU A 252 -6.43 -5.96 -24.21
N GLU A 253 -7.46 -6.62 -23.68
CA GLU A 253 -7.75 -6.60 -22.24
C GLU A 253 -6.66 -7.28 -21.40
N VAL A 254 -6.07 -8.38 -21.90
CA VAL A 254 -4.92 -9.04 -21.27
C VAL A 254 -3.73 -8.08 -21.17
N VAL A 255 -3.42 -7.33 -22.24
CA VAL A 255 -2.30 -6.39 -22.20
C VAL A 255 -2.61 -5.13 -21.40
N ARG A 256 -3.85 -4.61 -21.46
CA ARG A 256 -4.30 -3.52 -20.58
C ARG A 256 -4.18 -3.92 -19.11
N PHE A 257 -4.70 -5.07 -18.73
CA PHE A 257 -4.62 -5.57 -17.35
C PHE A 257 -3.17 -5.70 -16.88
N PHE A 258 -2.28 -6.19 -17.75
CA PHE A 258 -0.87 -6.25 -17.45
C PHE A 258 -0.31 -4.87 -17.11
N TYR A 259 -0.45 -3.87 -17.99
CA TYR A 259 0.14 -2.55 -17.74
C TYR A 259 -0.58 -1.75 -16.65
N ASP A 260 -1.88 -1.98 -16.43
CA ASP A 260 -2.66 -1.24 -15.43
C ASP A 260 -2.46 -1.79 -14.01
N PHE A 261 -2.29 -3.12 -13.86
CA PHE A 261 -2.31 -3.78 -12.55
C PHE A 261 -1.07 -4.61 -12.22
N LEU A 262 -0.35 -5.16 -13.21
CA LEU A 262 0.76 -6.09 -12.98
C LEU A 262 2.13 -5.44 -13.18
N TRP A 263 2.33 -4.70 -14.26
CA TRP A 263 3.58 -3.99 -14.55
C TRP A 263 3.85 -2.92 -13.51
N ARG A 264 5.12 -2.75 -13.16
CA ARG A 264 5.62 -1.61 -12.40
C ARG A 264 6.80 -1.03 -13.13
N ASP A 265 6.91 0.28 -13.09
CA ASP A 265 7.98 0.95 -13.81
C ASP A 265 9.38 0.78 -13.21
N TRP A 266 9.51 0.05 -12.10
CA TRP A 266 10.79 -0.35 -11.51
C TRP A 266 11.16 -1.79 -11.86
N ASP A 267 10.31 -2.52 -12.59
CA ASP A 267 10.60 -3.89 -13.01
C ASP A 267 11.74 -3.93 -14.04
N ASP A 268 11.84 -2.93 -14.91
CA ASP A 268 12.93 -2.80 -15.88
C ASP A 268 14.21 -2.17 -15.28
N GLU A 269 14.12 -1.55 -14.10
CA GLU A 269 15.25 -0.94 -13.39
C GLU A 269 16.03 -1.97 -12.53
N GLU A 270 15.36 -3.04 -12.07
CA GLU A 270 15.95 -4.05 -11.18
C GLU A 270 15.85 -5.46 -11.78
N SER A 271 16.99 -6.16 -11.85
CA SER A 271 17.00 -7.54 -12.32
C SER A 271 16.27 -8.47 -11.34
N SER A 272 15.13 -9.04 -11.76
CA SER A 272 14.48 -10.13 -11.06
C SER A 272 15.02 -11.48 -11.53
N GLU A 273 15.37 -12.37 -10.60
CA GLU A 273 15.79 -13.74 -10.93
C GLU A 273 14.63 -14.60 -11.45
N ASN A 274 13.39 -14.32 -11.00
CA ASN A 274 12.18 -15.01 -11.41
C ASN A 274 11.02 -14.02 -11.57
N TYR A 275 10.86 -13.52 -12.80
CA TYR A 275 9.85 -12.50 -13.11
C TYR A 275 8.43 -13.07 -13.11
N THR A 276 8.21 -14.32 -13.53
CA THR A 276 6.88 -14.93 -13.51
C THR A 276 6.35 -15.17 -12.11
N ALA A 277 7.20 -15.58 -11.16
CA ALA A 277 6.82 -15.66 -9.75
C ALA A 277 6.37 -14.29 -9.21
N LEU A 278 7.07 -13.20 -9.55
CA LEU A 278 6.66 -11.84 -9.18
C LEU A 278 5.29 -11.45 -9.77
N ILE A 279 5.03 -11.84 -11.02
CA ILE A 279 3.74 -11.57 -11.68
C ILE A 279 2.61 -12.38 -11.05
N GLU A 280 2.84 -13.65 -10.71
CA GLU A 280 1.90 -14.48 -9.95
C GLU A 280 1.54 -13.81 -8.62
N GLU A 281 2.53 -13.27 -7.90
CA GLU A 281 2.31 -12.56 -6.65
C GLU A 281 1.44 -11.31 -6.79
N ARG A 282 1.61 -10.56 -7.88
CA ARG A 282 0.76 -9.39 -8.16
C ARG A 282 -0.65 -9.77 -8.60
N ILE A 283 -0.81 -10.88 -9.34
CA ILE A 283 -2.14 -11.45 -9.66
C ILE A 283 -2.85 -11.84 -8.36
N ASN A 284 -2.12 -12.49 -7.46
CA ASN A 284 -2.61 -12.89 -6.16
C ASN A 284 -3.05 -11.69 -5.32
N LEU A 285 -2.20 -10.66 -5.20
CA LEU A 285 -2.52 -9.40 -4.52
C LEU A 285 -3.78 -8.75 -5.09
N TRP A 286 -3.89 -8.67 -6.42
CA TRP A 286 -5.07 -8.10 -7.07
C TRP A 286 -6.34 -8.88 -6.73
N CYS A 287 -6.27 -10.22 -6.80
CA CYS A 287 -7.41 -11.07 -6.47
C CYS A 287 -7.81 -10.93 -5.00
N ASP A 288 -6.85 -10.94 -4.08
CA ASP A 288 -7.09 -10.80 -2.64
C ASP A 288 -7.76 -9.45 -2.31
N ILE A 289 -7.45 -8.39 -3.07
CA ILE A 289 -8.13 -7.09 -2.96
C ILE A 289 -9.57 -7.15 -3.49
N GLN A 290 -9.82 -7.88 -4.59
CA GLN A 290 -11.15 -7.96 -5.19
C GLN A 290 -12.11 -8.84 -4.39
N ASP A 291 -11.63 -9.96 -3.84
CA ASP A 291 -12.44 -10.92 -3.08
C ASP A 291 -12.61 -10.53 -1.60
N GLY A 292 -11.91 -9.48 -1.15
CA GLY A 292 -12.00 -8.95 0.20
C GLY A 292 -11.12 -9.68 1.21
N THR A 293 -10.26 -10.61 0.77
CA THR A 293 -9.22 -11.22 1.62
C THR A 293 -8.31 -10.14 2.22
N ILE A 294 -7.99 -9.11 1.45
CA ILE A 294 -7.42 -7.86 1.98
C ILE A 294 -8.58 -6.94 2.37
N PRO A 295 -8.69 -6.55 3.65
CA PRO A 295 -9.71 -5.62 4.11
C PRO A 295 -9.75 -4.33 3.29
N GLY A 296 -10.96 -3.83 3.02
CA GLY A 296 -11.20 -2.66 2.17
C GLY A 296 -10.27 -1.47 2.44
N PRO A 297 -10.09 -1.00 3.69
CA PRO A 297 -9.26 0.18 3.91
C PRO A 297 -7.75 -0.12 3.92
N ILE A 298 -7.33 -1.37 4.12
CA ILE A 298 -5.97 -1.84 3.83
C ILE A 298 -5.71 -1.79 2.30
N ALA A 299 -6.67 -2.26 1.49
CA ALA A 299 -6.58 -2.16 0.04
C ALA A 299 -6.56 -0.70 -0.44
N GLN A 300 -7.31 0.21 0.21
CA GLN A 300 -7.25 1.65 -0.08
C GLN A 300 -5.89 2.25 0.22
N ARG A 301 -5.24 1.82 1.30
CA ARG A 301 -3.88 2.25 1.63
C ARG A 301 -2.87 1.86 0.55
N PHE A 302 -2.92 0.61 0.08
CA PHE A 302 -2.09 0.18 -1.06
C PHE A 302 -2.33 1.06 -2.29
N LYS A 303 -3.60 1.27 -2.68
CA LYS A 303 -3.98 2.12 -3.82
C LYS A 303 -3.46 3.55 -3.68
N LYS A 304 -3.65 4.18 -2.52
CA LYS A 304 -3.16 5.53 -2.21
C LYS A 304 -1.63 5.62 -2.27
N THR A 305 -0.94 4.57 -1.81
CA THR A 305 0.54 4.50 -1.88
C THR A 305 1.00 4.41 -3.32
N LEU A 306 0.36 3.56 -4.12
CA LEU A 306 0.67 3.37 -5.54
C LEU A 306 0.38 4.65 -6.34
N GLU A 307 -0.72 5.33 -6.07
CA GLU A 307 -1.06 6.62 -6.67
C GLU A 307 -0.05 7.71 -6.28
N LYS A 308 0.32 7.80 -5.00
CA LYS A 308 1.36 8.72 -4.53
C LYS A 308 2.70 8.46 -5.22
N TYR A 309 3.08 7.20 -5.40
CA TYR A 309 4.27 6.82 -6.17
C TYR A 309 4.19 7.34 -7.62
N LYS A 310 3.08 7.06 -8.33
CA LYS A 310 2.88 7.49 -9.72
C LYS A 310 2.98 9.02 -9.84
N ASN A 311 2.31 9.75 -8.96
CA ASN A 311 2.34 11.22 -8.94
C ASN A 311 3.75 11.76 -8.69
N LYS A 312 4.48 11.21 -7.71
CA LYS A 312 5.86 11.62 -7.41
C LYS A 312 6.82 11.34 -8.57
N ARG A 313 6.60 10.26 -9.31
CA ARG A 313 7.40 9.94 -10.50
C ARG A 313 7.16 10.95 -11.63
N VAL A 314 5.91 11.31 -11.88
CA VAL A 314 5.57 12.39 -12.83
C VAL A 314 6.19 13.72 -12.40
N GLU A 315 6.06 14.10 -11.12
CA GLU A 315 6.70 15.32 -10.57
C GLU A 315 8.22 15.33 -10.80
N LEU A 316 8.91 14.19 -10.63
CA LEU A 316 10.35 14.09 -10.87
C LEU A 316 10.68 14.25 -12.35
N ILE A 317 9.93 13.59 -13.24
CA ILE A 317 10.13 13.70 -14.70
C ILE A 317 9.92 15.15 -15.16
N GLU A 318 8.84 15.79 -14.71
CA GLU A 318 8.57 17.19 -15.03
C GLU A 318 9.68 18.10 -14.51
N TYR A 319 10.12 17.91 -13.26
CA TYR A 319 11.20 18.69 -12.68
C TYR A 319 12.49 18.54 -13.48
N GLN A 320 12.89 17.31 -13.82
CA GLN A 320 14.06 17.02 -14.65
C GLN A 320 13.94 17.65 -16.05
N SER A 321 12.76 17.61 -16.67
CA SER A 321 12.53 18.18 -18.00
C SER A 321 12.63 19.72 -18.04
N ASN A 322 12.43 20.39 -16.90
CA ASN A 322 12.52 21.84 -16.78
C ASN A 322 13.97 22.34 -16.59
N ILE A 323 14.90 21.44 -16.27
CA ILE A 323 16.33 21.74 -16.17
C ILE A 323 16.89 21.83 -17.60
N LYS A 324 17.30 23.03 -18.01
CA LYS A 324 17.73 23.31 -19.39
C LYS A 324 19.22 23.07 -19.65
N GLU A 325 20.02 23.08 -18.59
CA GLU A 325 21.50 22.99 -18.62
C GLU A 325 21.98 21.93 -17.61
N ASP A 326 23.28 21.89 -17.31
CA ASP A 326 23.78 21.04 -16.23
C ASP A 326 23.15 21.48 -14.88
N PRO A 327 22.66 20.53 -14.07
CA PRO A 327 21.98 20.87 -12.83
C PRO A 327 22.94 21.53 -11.85
N SER A 328 22.53 22.67 -11.29
CA SER A 328 23.22 23.27 -10.14
C SER A 328 23.21 22.32 -8.95
N ALA A 329 24.12 22.53 -7.98
CA ALA A 329 24.16 21.71 -6.77
C ALA A 329 22.81 21.72 -6.01
N ALA A 330 22.09 22.84 -6.01
CA ALA A 330 20.77 22.94 -5.38
C ALA A 330 19.72 22.10 -6.13
N GLU A 331 19.71 22.15 -7.47
CA GLU A 331 18.79 21.36 -8.30
C GLU A 331 19.09 19.86 -8.18
N ALA A 332 20.37 19.48 -8.12
CA ALA A 332 20.78 18.09 -7.91
C ALA A 332 20.32 17.55 -6.55
N VAL A 333 20.46 18.34 -5.48
CA VAL A 333 19.95 17.97 -4.14
C VAL A 333 18.43 17.82 -4.15
N GLU A 334 17.71 18.71 -4.83
CA GLU A 334 16.25 18.63 -4.91
C GLU A 334 15.77 17.43 -5.74
N CYS A 335 16.43 17.14 -6.87
CA CYS A 335 16.25 15.89 -7.61
C CYS A 335 16.46 14.67 -6.71
N TRP A 336 17.52 14.68 -5.90
CA TRP A 336 17.83 13.55 -5.02
C TRP A 336 16.78 13.35 -3.92
N LYS A 337 16.25 14.42 -3.33
CA LYS A 337 15.13 14.33 -2.38
C LYS A 337 13.89 13.70 -3.02
N LYS A 338 13.50 14.18 -4.21
CA LYS A 338 12.36 13.63 -4.96
C LYS A 338 12.57 12.16 -5.31
N TYR A 339 13.76 11.81 -5.78
CA TYR A 339 14.13 10.43 -6.06
C TYR A 339 14.09 9.55 -4.80
N TYR A 340 14.60 10.05 -3.67
CA TYR A 340 14.58 9.33 -2.40
C TYR A 340 13.15 9.03 -1.94
N GLU A 341 12.21 9.98 -2.08
CA GLU A 341 10.79 9.74 -1.80
C GLU A 341 10.21 8.63 -2.68
N ILE A 342 10.55 8.59 -3.97
CA ILE A 342 10.11 7.55 -4.91
C ILE A 342 10.68 6.18 -4.51
N VAL A 343 11.97 6.09 -4.19
CA VAL A 343 12.62 4.84 -3.74
C VAL A 343 11.97 4.32 -2.45
N MET A 344 11.67 5.22 -1.50
CA MET A 344 10.95 4.85 -0.27
C MET A 344 9.55 4.30 -0.55
N LEU A 345 8.79 4.92 -1.44
CA LEU A 345 7.46 4.45 -1.85
C LEU A 345 7.53 3.13 -2.61
N CYS A 346 8.53 2.95 -3.49
CA CYS A 346 8.80 1.71 -4.20
C CYS A 346 9.08 0.56 -3.22
N GLY A 347 9.98 0.76 -2.25
CA GLY A 347 10.27 -0.22 -1.21
C GLY A 347 9.03 -0.60 -0.41
N LEU A 348 8.17 0.37 -0.09
CA LEU A 348 6.88 0.10 0.57
C LEU A 348 5.96 -0.76 -0.29
N LEU A 349 5.79 -0.43 -1.57
CA LEU A 349 4.97 -1.19 -2.52
C LEU A 349 5.47 -2.61 -2.71
N LYS A 350 6.79 -2.82 -2.78
CA LYS A 350 7.38 -4.17 -2.84
C LYS A 350 7.07 -5.01 -1.60
N MET A 351 7.01 -4.41 -0.42
CA MET A 351 6.58 -5.13 0.79
C MET A 351 5.11 -5.56 0.72
N TRP A 352 4.24 -4.84 0.00
CA TRP A 352 2.85 -5.28 -0.24
C TRP A 352 2.76 -6.47 -1.19
N GLU A 353 3.70 -6.55 -2.14
CA GLU A 353 3.79 -7.63 -3.13
C GLU A 353 4.36 -8.92 -2.52
N ASP A 354 4.87 -8.89 -1.28
CA ASP A 354 5.26 -10.08 -0.52
C ASP A 354 4.03 -10.74 0.16
N LEU A 355 3.85 -12.05 -0.08
CA LEU A 355 2.83 -12.93 0.54
C LEU A 355 2.63 -12.69 2.03
N ARG A 356 3.71 -12.40 2.76
CA ARG A 356 3.73 -12.44 4.23
C ARG A 356 2.94 -11.32 4.89
N LEU A 357 2.59 -10.26 4.16
CA LEU A 357 1.98 -9.06 4.72
C LEU A 357 0.54 -8.79 4.24
N ARG A 358 -0.05 -9.61 3.36
CA ARG A 358 -1.29 -9.25 2.65
C ARG A 358 -2.50 -8.91 3.54
N VAL A 359 -2.62 -9.54 4.71
CA VAL A 359 -3.77 -9.30 5.62
C VAL A 359 -3.58 -8.04 6.49
N HIS A 360 -2.35 -7.56 6.69
CA HIS A 360 -2.04 -6.48 7.65
C HIS A 360 -1.38 -5.25 6.98
N GLY A 361 -0.80 -5.44 5.79
CA GLY A 361 0.04 -4.47 5.12
C GLY A 361 1.39 -4.23 5.84
N PRO A 362 2.36 -3.59 5.18
CA PRO A 362 3.55 -3.05 5.83
C PRO A 362 3.19 -1.86 6.72
N PHE A 363 3.85 -1.75 7.88
CA PHE A 363 3.82 -0.52 8.68
C PHE A 363 4.51 0.61 7.90
N PHE A 364 3.89 1.80 7.84
CA PHE A 364 4.51 2.94 7.16
C PHE A 364 5.68 3.47 8.00
N PRO A 365 6.84 3.79 7.40
CA PRO A 365 7.87 4.57 8.06
C PRO A 365 7.32 5.95 8.42
N ARG A 366 7.12 6.20 9.72
CA ARG A 366 6.50 7.42 10.24
C ARG A 366 7.55 8.53 10.35
N ILE A 367 7.16 9.76 9.97
CA ILE A 367 7.97 10.96 10.25
C ILE A 367 8.16 11.04 11.76
N LEU A 368 9.41 10.92 12.21
CA LEU A 368 9.75 10.79 13.61
C LEU A 368 9.59 12.13 14.31
N ARG A 369 8.57 12.23 15.18
CA ARG A 369 8.55 13.28 16.21
C ARG A 369 9.78 13.06 17.10
N ARG A 370 10.54 14.12 17.35
CA ARG A 370 11.69 14.05 18.24
C ARG A 370 11.21 14.02 19.69
N ARG A 371 11.68 13.04 20.48
CA ARG A 371 11.48 13.00 21.94
C ARG A 371 11.93 14.33 22.55
N LYS A 372 11.08 14.94 23.37
CA LYS A 372 11.39 16.18 24.07
C LYS A 372 12.22 15.93 25.32
N GLY A 373 12.01 14.79 25.97
CA GLY A 373 12.69 14.43 27.21
C GLY A 373 12.10 15.17 28.40
N ARG A 374 12.91 15.40 29.44
CA ARG A 374 12.49 16.10 30.66
C ARG A 374 12.50 17.61 30.46
N ARG A 375 11.62 18.32 31.16
CA ARG A 375 11.61 19.80 31.18
C ARG A 375 12.86 20.36 31.86
N ASP A 376 13.31 21.52 31.42
CA ASP A 376 14.50 22.22 31.94
C ASP A 376 14.39 22.55 33.44
N PHE A 377 13.19 22.91 33.92
CA PHE A 377 12.94 23.19 35.34
C PHE A 377 12.69 21.94 36.20
N GLY A 378 12.79 20.75 35.61
CA GLY A 378 12.84 19.46 36.31
C GLY A 378 11.55 18.95 36.95
N LYS A 379 10.43 19.70 36.90
CA LYS A 379 9.15 19.26 37.44
C LYS A 379 8.21 18.73 36.35
N THR A 380 7.33 17.83 36.76
CA THR A 380 6.28 17.24 35.92
C THR A 380 4.99 18.04 36.05
N ILE A 381 4.18 18.04 35.00
CA ILE A 381 2.87 18.70 34.94
C ILE A 381 1.80 17.63 34.74
N THR A 382 0.67 17.83 35.41
CA THR A 382 -0.56 17.09 35.17
C THR A 382 -1.44 17.91 34.23
N HIS A 383 -1.60 17.43 33.01
CA HIS A 383 -2.44 18.01 31.97
C HIS A 383 -3.88 17.54 32.17
N ILE A 384 -4.82 18.45 32.39
CA ILE A 384 -6.25 18.15 32.55
C ILE A 384 -6.95 18.41 31.23
N VAL A 385 -7.60 17.39 30.68
CA VAL A 385 -8.34 17.47 29.41
C VAL A 385 -9.83 17.42 29.69
N ALA A 386 -10.47 18.59 29.60
CA ALA A 386 -11.91 18.74 29.80
C ALA A 386 -12.42 20.03 29.14
N LYS A 387 -13.56 19.95 28.46
CA LYS A 387 -14.24 21.12 27.87
C LYS A 387 -14.67 22.14 28.91
N VAL A 388 -15.10 21.67 30.08
CA VAL A 388 -15.52 22.50 31.22
C VAL A 388 -14.90 21.94 32.48
N MET A 389 -14.26 22.81 33.26
CA MET A 389 -13.59 22.45 34.51
C MET A 389 -14.46 22.80 35.72
N THR A 390 -14.57 21.88 36.67
CA THR A 390 -15.24 22.11 37.96
C THR A 390 -14.26 21.92 39.11
N THR A 391 -14.51 22.55 40.26
CA THR A 391 -13.63 22.44 41.43
C THR A 391 -13.52 21.01 41.97
N ASN A 392 -14.55 20.19 41.78
CA ASN A 392 -14.54 18.78 42.18
C ASN A 392 -13.51 17.96 41.38
N MET A 393 -13.23 18.33 40.13
CA MET A 393 -12.31 17.59 39.24
C MET A 393 -10.85 17.64 39.72
N VAL A 394 -10.48 18.63 40.52
CA VAL A 394 -9.11 18.78 41.07
C VAL A 394 -9.01 18.44 42.55
N LYS A 395 -10.13 18.06 43.18
CA LYS A 395 -10.22 17.87 44.63
C LYS A 395 -9.31 16.75 45.15
N ASP A 396 -9.09 15.72 44.33
CA ASP A 396 -8.30 14.53 44.69
C ASP A 396 -6.82 14.66 44.30
N LEU A 397 -6.40 15.80 43.74
CA LEU A 397 -5.00 16.06 43.39
C LEU A 397 -4.25 16.66 44.59
N SER A 398 -2.96 16.36 44.70
CA SER A 398 -2.15 16.93 45.79
C SER A 398 -1.91 18.43 45.58
N SER A 399 -1.79 19.18 46.68
CA SER A 399 -1.59 20.64 46.65
C SER A 399 -0.30 21.07 45.91
N ASP A 400 0.68 20.17 45.80
CA ASP A 400 1.97 20.43 45.14
C ASP A 400 1.97 20.07 43.64
N THR A 401 0.84 19.61 43.10
CA THR A 401 0.71 19.21 41.69
C THR A 401 0.63 20.43 40.78
N PHE A 402 1.52 20.52 39.78
CA PHE A 402 1.44 21.53 38.73
C PHE A 402 0.37 21.12 37.71
N LEU A 403 -0.62 21.98 37.49
CA LEU A 403 -1.76 21.70 36.61
C LEU A 403 -1.72 22.59 35.37
N GLN A 404 -2.07 22.02 34.23
CA GLN A 404 -2.37 22.77 33.01
C GLN A 404 -3.65 22.22 32.38
N GLN A 405 -4.65 23.06 32.15
CA GLN A 405 -5.91 22.66 31.54
C GLN A 405 -5.86 22.84 30.02
N HIS A 406 -6.47 21.90 29.31
CA HIS A 406 -6.65 21.87 27.87
C HIS A 406 -8.12 21.54 27.56
N ASP A 407 -8.66 22.16 26.53
CA ASP A 407 -9.98 21.85 25.96
C ASP A 407 -9.91 20.73 24.91
N ASP A 408 -8.71 20.45 24.41
CA ASP A 408 -8.41 19.47 23.37
C ASP A 408 -7.30 18.49 23.79
N LEU A 409 -7.43 17.21 23.39
CA LEU A 409 -6.50 16.15 23.77
C LEU A 409 -5.17 16.24 22.99
N ASP A 410 -5.20 16.66 21.73
CA ASP A 410 -3.99 16.82 20.93
C ASP A 410 -3.12 17.96 21.47
N LEU A 411 -3.72 19.08 21.89
CA LEU A 411 -3.00 20.18 22.55
C LEU A 411 -2.33 19.75 23.86
N ALA A 412 -3.00 18.88 24.63
CA ALA A 412 -2.45 18.33 25.86
C ALA A 412 -1.24 17.44 25.58
N LEU A 413 -1.36 16.52 24.63
CA LEU A 413 -0.27 15.64 24.18
C LEU A 413 0.90 16.45 23.59
N ASP A 414 0.59 17.52 22.87
CA ASP A 414 1.59 18.46 22.33
C ASP A 414 2.33 19.26 23.40
N SER A 415 1.77 19.38 24.60
CA SER A 415 2.39 20.08 25.71
C SER A 415 3.16 19.15 26.66
N CYS A 416 3.03 17.83 26.49
CA CYS A 416 3.66 16.82 27.34
C CYS A 416 5.18 16.71 27.14
N TYR A 417 5.85 16.35 28.23
CA TYR A 417 7.26 15.98 28.35
C TYR A 417 7.39 14.66 29.14
N SER A 418 8.54 13.98 29.08
CA SER A 418 8.77 12.75 29.86
C SER A 418 8.53 12.99 31.36
N GLY A 419 7.69 12.14 31.95
CA GLY A 419 7.25 12.17 33.35
C GLY A 419 5.89 12.82 33.58
N ASP A 420 5.30 13.46 32.56
CA ASP A 420 4.00 14.11 32.69
C ASP A 420 2.83 13.11 32.75
N THR A 421 1.70 13.61 33.26
CA THR A 421 0.45 12.84 33.34
C THR A 421 -0.66 13.61 32.64
N VAL A 422 -1.37 12.97 31.73
CA VAL A 422 -2.60 13.47 31.09
C VAL A 422 -3.79 12.83 31.79
N VAL A 423 -4.73 13.66 32.23
CA VAL A 423 -5.94 13.27 32.96
C VAL A 423 -7.14 13.64 32.10
N ILE A 424 -7.89 12.62 31.67
CA ILE A 424 -9.03 12.76 30.77
C ILE A 424 -10.31 12.54 31.57
N PHE A 425 -11.24 13.48 31.48
CA PHE A 425 -12.54 13.38 32.12
C PHE A 425 -13.58 12.72 31.20
N PRO A 426 -14.77 12.34 31.69
CA PRO A 426 -15.82 11.77 30.86
C PRO A 426 -16.17 12.67 29.66
N GLY A 427 -16.21 12.08 28.47
CA GLY A 427 -16.39 12.79 27.21
C GLY A 427 -16.00 11.96 25.99
N GLU A 428 -16.27 12.54 24.82
CA GLU A 428 -15.85 12.02 23.52
C GLU A 428 -14.70 12.88 22.99
N TYR A 429 -13.64 12.20 22.55
CA TYR A 429 -12.37 12.80 22.13
C TYR A 429 -11.89 12.18 20.83
N GLN A 430 -11.17 12.98 20.03
CA GLN A 430 -10.33 12.53 18.94
C GLN A 430 -8.92 13.05 19.20
N ALA A 431 -7.90 12.26 18.88
CA ALA A 431 -6.52 12.68 19.05
C ALA A 431 -5.60 12.00 18.04
N VAL A 432 -5.06 12.79 17.12
CA VAL A 432 -4.09 12.35 16.11
C VAL A 432 -2.72 12.10 16.73
N ASN A 433 -2.35 12.87 17.77
CA ASN A 433 -1.05 12.79 18.43
C ASN A 433 -0.87 11.51 19.25
N LEU A 434 -1.94 10.75 19.52
CA LEU A 434 -1.82 9.39 20.07
C LEU A 434 -1.06 8.45 19.12
N ALA A 435 -1.06 8.73 17.82
CA ALA A 435 -0.27 7.98 16.83
C ALA A 435 1.23 8.32 16.87
N LEU A 436 1.69 9.16 17.80
CA LEU A 436 3.06 9.69 17.85
C LEU A 436 3.59 9.86 19.29
N LEU A 437 3.41 8.86 20.16
CA LEU A 437 3.89 8.93 21.54
C LEU A 437 5.40 8.60 21.63
N THR A 438 6.20 9.61 21.96
CA THR A 438 7.66 9.53 22.02
C THR A 438 8.27 9.76 23.40
N ASP A 439 7.49 10.33 24.31
CA ASP A 439 7.90 10.70 25.66
C ASP A 439 7.21 9.79 26.68
N ASP A 440 7.88 9.57 27.82
CA ASP A 440 7.39 8.64 28.84
C ASP A 440 6.27 9.30 29.64
N ILE A 441 5.02 9.01 29.30
CA ILE A 441 3.85 9.69 29.86
C ILE A 441 2.80 8.72 30.36
N ILE A 442 1.96 9.21 31.26
CA ILE A 442 0.79 8.49 31.76
C ILE A 442 -0.47 9.19 31.23
N ILE A 443 -1.35 8.46 30.56
CA ILE A 443 -2.66 8.96 30.11
C ILE A 443 -3.72 8.18 30.89
N LYS A 444 -4.47 8.86 31.75
CA LYS A 444 -5.45 8.22 32.63
C LYS A 444 -6.83 8.86 32.53
N GLY A 445 -7.85 8.03 32.43
CA GLY A 445 -9.23 8.43 32.57
C GLY A 445 -9.67 8.58 34.03
N VAL A 446 -10.55 9.53 34.31
CA VAL A 446 -11.20 9.73 35.61
C VAL A 446 -12.69 9.44 35.50
N GLY A 447 -13.15 8.38 36.17
CA GLY A 447 -14.54 7.93 36.11
C GLY A 447 -14.64 6.53 35.51
N LYS A 448 -15.77 6.23 34.87
CA LYS A 448 -15.99 4.95 34.20
C LYS A 448 -15.30 4.94 32.84
N ARG A 449 -14.60 3.87 32.52
CA ARG A 449 -13.85 3.72 31.25
C ARG A 449 -14.75 3.83 30.01
N GLU A 450 -16.03 3.46 30.13
CA GLU A 450 -17.03 3.53 29.06
C GLU A 450 -17.48 4.96 28.73
N GLU A 451 -17.33 5.89 29.68
CA GLU A 451 -17.71 7.30 29.51
C GLU A 451 -16.57 8.14 28.91
N ILE A 452 -15.36 7.58 28.79
CA ILE A 452 -14.17 8.24 28.25
C ILE A 452 -13.83 7.58 26.92
N ARG A 453 -14.38 8.12 25.84
CA ARG A 453 -14.33 7.50 24.50
C ARG A 453 -13.41 8.30 23.61
N ILE A 454 -12.27 7.71 23.25
CA ILE A 454 -11.35 8.28 22.27
C ILE A 454 -11.56 7.53 20.96
N THR A 455 -11.92 8.24 19.90
CA THR A 455 -12.12 7.68 18.57
C THR A 455 -10.94 7.98 17.67
N SER A 456 -10.54 7.03 16.81
CA SER A 456 -9.53 7.28 15.79
C SER A 456 -10.06 8.22 14.70
N GLU A 457 -9.15 8.91 14.02
CA GLU A 457 -9.47 9.71 12.83
C GLU A 457 -9.26 8.84 11.58
N PRO A 458 -10.32 8.55 10.78
CA PRO A 458 -10.23 7.61 9.65
C PRO A 458 -9.23 8.01 8.55
N SER A 459 -8.82 9.28 8.48
CA SER A 459 -7.82 9.75 7.52
C SER A 459 -6.38 9.38 7.89
N HIS A 460 -6.13 8.90 9.11
CA HIS A 460 -4.80 8.51 9.60
C HIS A 460 -4.59 7.00 9.59
N ASP A 461 -3.38 6.57 9.22
CA ASP A 461 -3.03 5.14 9.10
C ASP A 461 -2.83 4.44 10.46
N SER A 462 -2.85 5.19 11.57
CA SER A 462 -2.48 4.71 12.90
C SER A 462 -3.32 5.41 13.96
N PHE A 463 -3.70 4.69 15.01
CA PHE A 463 -4.49 5.28 16.11
C PHE A 463 -3.62 5.58 17.33
N VAL A 464 -3.15 4.55 18.04
CA VAL A 464 -2.23 4.73 19.18
C VAL A 464 -0.92 4.06 18.88
N VAL A 465 0.18 4.78 19.07
CA VAL A 465 1.53 4.31 18.75
C VAL A 465 2.49 4.78 19.81
N SER A 466 3.29 3.86 20.35
CA SER A 466 4.36 4.19 21.28
C SER A 466 5.74 3.82 20.75
N LYS A 467 6.67 4.77 20.88
CA LYS A 467 8.13 4.58 20.78
C LYS A 467 8.87 4.88 22.08
N ALA A 468 8.17 5.36 23.11
CA ALA A 468 8.81 5.78 24.34
C ALA A 468 9.23 4.59 25.20
N ASP A 469 10.13 4.83 26.17
CA ASP A 469 10.64 3.77 27.03
C ASP A 469 9.53 3.23 27.95
N ASN A 470 8.63 4.11 28.41
CA ASN A 470 7.49 3.73 29.24
C ASN A 470 6.26 4.63 29.02
N VAL A 471 5.20 4.09 28.40
CA VAL A 471 3.90 4.76 28.26
C VAL A 471 2.82 3.96 28.96
N LYS A 472 1.93 4.64 29.69
CA LYS A 472 0.79 3.98 30.35
C LYS A 472 -0.53 4.61 29.97
N LEU A 473 -1.49 3.81 29.48
CA LEU A 473 -2.89 4.23 29.29
C LEU A 473 -3.77 3.49 30.29
N MET A 474 -4.66 4.22 30.97
CA MET A 474 -5.51 3.69 32.02
C MET A 474 -6.96 4.18 31.92
N HIS A 475 -7.92 3.32 32.24
CA HIS A 475 -9.31 3.70 32.55
C HIS A 475 -10.03 4.43 31.41
N LEU A 476 -9.86 3.99 30.17
CA LEU A 476 -10.42 4.64 29.00
C LEU A 476 -10.85 3.65 27.92
N SER A 477 -11.70 4.11 26.99
CA SER A 477 -12.11 3.34 25.82
C SER A 477 -11.49 3.91 24.56
N LEU A 478 -10.76 3.07 23.83
CA LEU A 478 -10.27 3.34 22.49
C LEU A 478 -11.25 2.72 21.49
N ILE A 479 -11.74 3.52 20.55
CA ILE A 479 -12.71 3.10 19.54
C ILE A 479 -12.13 3.38 18.16
N GLN A 480 -11.73 2.32 17.49
CA GLN A 480 -11.24 2.40 16.14
C GLN A 480 -12.40 2.63 15.17
N GLN A 481 -12.21 3.59 14.27
CA GLN A 481 -13.03 3.87 13.09
C GLN A 481 -12.11 3.89 11.86
N GLY A 482 -12.34 2.98 10.91
CA GLY A 482 -11.44 2.71 9.79
C GLY A 482 -10.32 1.73 10.15
N THR A 483 -9.70 1.07 9.16
CA THR A 483 -8.57 0.16 9.43
C THR A 483 -7.27 0.94 9.54
N VAL A 484 -6.65 0.87 10.71
CA VAL A 484 -5.29 1.34 10.99
C VAL A 484 -4.35 0.15 11.20
N ASP A 485 -3.05 0.41 11.30
CA ASP A 485 -1.97 -0.56 11.61
C ASP A 485 -2.22 -1.45 12.88
N GLY A 486 -3.23 -1.08 13.67
CA GLY A 486 -3.68 -1.69 14.91
C GLY A 486 -4.33 -0.62 15.77
N ILE A 487 -5.23 -0.99 16.69
CA ILE A 487 -5.78 -0.02 17.65
C ILE A 487 -4.66 0.59 18.52
N VAL A 488 -3.66 -0.23 18.88
CA VAL A 488 -2.44 0.15 19.57
C VAL A 488 -1.25 -0.55 18.93
N VAL A 489 -0.19 0.18 18.63
CA VAL A 489 1.08 -0.36 18.10
C VAL A 489 2.24 0.03 19.02
N VAL A 490 2.92 -0.95 19.61
CA VAL A 490 4.14 -0.73 20.39
C VAL A 490 5.34 -0.96 19.47
N GLU A 491 5.93 0.12 18.96
CA GLU A 491 7.06 0.04 18.04
C GLU A 491 8.39 -0.19 18.78
N SER A 492 8.56 0.42 19.96
CA SER A 492 9.72 0.24 20.83
C SER A 492 9.38 0.55 22.29
N GLY A 493 10.24 0.12 23.22
CA GLY A 493 10.08 0.37 24.65
C GLY A 493 8.95 -0.46 25.26
N HIS A 494 8.31 0.06 26.31
CA HIS A 494 7.26 -0.65 27.07
C HIS A 494 5.97 0.17 27.11
N MET A 495 4.86 -0.49 26.80
CA MET A 495 3.53 0.09 26.94
C MET A 495 2.69 -0.71 27.94
N THR A 496 2.02 0.00 28.83
CA THR A 496 1.07 -0.57 29.80
C THR A 496 -0.35 -0.10 29.50
N LEU A 497 -1.27 -1.03 29.34
CA LEU A 497 -2.69 -0.82 29.16
C LEU A 497 -3.42 -1.43 30.35
N GLU A 498 -4.10 -0.60 31.14
CA GLU A 498 -4.75 -1.03 32.38
C GLU A 498 -6.21 -0.59 32.42
N ASN A 499 -7.11 -1.57 32.55
CA ASN A 499 -8.54 -1.34 32.64
C ASN A 499 -9.06 -0.46 31.48
N CYS A 500 -8.71 -0.87 30.26
CA CYS A 500 -9.09 -0.21 29.01
C CYS A 500 -10.06 -1.08 28.19
N VAL A 501 -10.89 -0.43 27.37
CA VAL A 501 -11.73 -1.13 26.36
C VAL A 501 -11.22 -0.79 24.98
N LEU A 502 -10.86 -1.80 24.19
CA LEU A 502 -10.29 -1.69 22.86
C LEU A 502 -11.27 -2.22 21.83
N LYS A 503 -12.06 -1.33 21.23
CA LYS A 503 -13.00 -1.67 20.14
C LYS A 503 -12.30 -1.50 18.80
N CYS A 504 -11.94 -2.62 18.19
CA CYS A 504 -11.11 -2.68 17.00
C CYS A 504 -12.00 -2.82 15.75
N GLU A 505 -11.52 -2.29 14.63
CA GLU A 505 -12.02 -2.59 13.29
C GLU A 505 -10.94 -3.23 12.40
N GLY A 506 -9.65 -3.10 12.75
CA GLY A 506 -8.52 -3.72 12.05
C GLY A 506 -7.86 -4.80 12.90
N THR A 507 -6.53 -4.78 13.02
CA THR A 507 -5.81 -5.57 14.03
C THR A 507 -6.01 -4.94 15.42
N GLY A 508 -6.01 -5.75 16.48
CA GLY A 508 -6.05 -5.25 17.85
C GLY A 508 -4.73 -4.61 18.27
N VAL A 509 -4.05 -5.19 19.25
CA VAL A 509 -2.77 -4.67 19.76
C VAL A 509 -1.59 -5.34 19.06
N CYS A 510 -0.73 -4.56 18.41
CA CYS A 510 0.48 -5.04 17.74
C CYS A 510 1.73 -4.70 18.56
N VAL A 511 2.56 -5.68 18.89
CA VAL A 511 3.83 -5.48 19.60
C VAL A 511 4.97 -5.85 18.68
N LEU A 512 5.78 -4.85 18.28
CA LEU A 512 6.86 -5.03 17.30
C LEU A 512 8.11 -5.64 17.93
N THR A 513 9.07 -6.00 17.08
CA THR A 513 10.33 -6.65 17.45
C THR A 513 11.07 -5.88 18.55
N GLY A 514 11.32 -6.56 19.68
CA GLY A 514 12.04 -6.00 20.82
C GLY A 514 11.22 -5.07 21.72
N ALA A 515 9.95 -4.80 21.40
CA ALA A 515 9.05 -4.03 22.25
C ALA A 515 8.38 -4.89 23.32
N ALA A 516 7.82 -4.24 24.34
CA ALA A 516 7.15 -4.88 25.46
C ALA A 516 5.72 -4.34 25.68
N LEU A 517 4.79 -5.23 26.03
CA LEU A 517 3.41 -4.90 26.39
C LEU A 517 3.05 -5.48 27.76
N THR A 518 2.36 -4.69 28.57
CA THR A 518 1.60 -5.18 29.74
C THR A 518 0.14 -4.80 29.57
N LEU A 519 -0.73 -5.79 29.47
CA LEU A 519 -2.18 -5.61 29.33
C LEU A 519 -2.87 -6.23 30.54
N THR A 520 -3.61 -5.41 31.27
CA THR A 520 -4.24 -5.80 32.54
C THR A 520 -5.69 -5.34 32.59
N ASP A 521 -6.60 -6.20 33.07
CA ASP A 521 -8.00 -5.88 33.35
C ASP A 521 -8.77 -5.25 32.15
N SER A 522 -8.33 -5.56 30.93
CA SER A 522 -8.78 -4.88 29.71
C SER A 522 -9.58 -5.80 28.79
N GLU A 523 -10.39 -5.20 27.92
CA GLU A 523 -11.23 -5.89 26.94
C GLU A 523 -10.76 -5.56 25.52
N ILE A 524 -10.56 -6.58 24.66
CA ILE A 524 -10.26 -6.43 23.24
C ILE A 524 -11.36 -7.11 22.44
N THR A 525 -11.99 -6.37 21.53
CA THR A 525 -13.06 -6.92 20.69
C THR A 525 -13.16 -6.29 19.31
N GLY A 526 -13.74 -7.03 18.36
CA GLY A 526 -14.07 -6.54 17.01
C GLY A 526 -12.91 -6.58 16.01
N ALA A 527 -11.73 -7.07 16.42
CA ALA A 527 -10.57 -7.11 15.54
C ALA A 527 -10.83 -8.00 14.31
N GLN A 528 -10.62 -7.48 13.11
CA GLN A 528 -10.62 -8.25 11.88
C GLN A 528 -9.40 -9.18 11.79
N GLY A 529 -8.28 -8.79 12.41
CA GLY A 529 -7.08 -9.61 12.59
C GLY A 529 -7.04 -10.30 13.95
N ALA A 530 -5.83 -10.53 14.47
CA ALA A 530 -5.65 -11.00 15.84
C ALA A 530 -6.00 -9.90 16.86
N GLY A 531 -6.51 -10.29 18.03
CA GLY A 531 -6.76 -9.36 19.14
C GLY A 531 -5.44 -8.83 19.72
N VAL A 532 -4.44 -9.70 19.87
CA VAL A 532 -3.06 -9.33 20.21
C VAL A 532 -2.11 -10.04 19.25
N GLU A 533 -1.22 -9.28 18.60
CA GLU A 533 -0.20 -9.81 17.69
C GLU A 533 1.20 -9.49 18.21
N LEU A 534 2.02 -10.54 18.38
CA LEU A 534 3.39 -10.46 18.86
C LEU A 534 4.37 -10.76 17.73
N TYR A 535 5.18 -9.75 17.40
CA TYR A 535 6.28 -9.89 16.46
C TYR A 535 7.49 -10.54 17.11
N PRO A 536 8.44 -11.02 16.30
CA PRO A 536 9.53 -11.80 16.85
C PRO A 536 10.39 -11.03 17.86
N GLY A 537 10.77 -11.68 18.96
CA GLY A 537 11.56 -11.09 20.05
C GLY A 537 10.83 -10.05 20.89
N SER A 538 9.53 -9.82 20.67
CA SER A 538 8.69 -9.00 21.56
C SER A 538 8.41 -9.68 22.90
N MET A 539 7.95 -8.91 23.87
CA MET A 539 7.53 -9.42 25.18
C MET A 539 6.10 -8.97 25.50
N ALA A 540 5.29 -9.86 26.06
CA ALA A 540 3.93 -9.51 26.49
C ALA A 540 3.57 -10.18 27.81
N VAL A 541 2.90 -9.41 28.68
CA VAL A 541 2.25 -9.88 29.90
C VAL A 541 0.77 -9.55 29.80
N LEU A 542 -0.07 -10.57 29.73
CA LEU A 542 -1.53 -10.45 29.66
C LEU A 542 -2.13 -11.01 30.95
N GLU A 543 -2.82 -10.18 31.73
CA GLU A 543 -3.43 -10.58 32.98
C GLU A 543 -4.89 -10.09 33.12
N ARG A 544 -5.82 -10.99 33.46
CA ARG A 544 -7.24 -10.67 33.67
C ARG A 544 -7.91 -9.94 32.50
N ASN A 545 -7.57 -10.30 31.26
CA ASN A 545 -8.16 -9.67 30.07
C ASN A 545 -9.25 -10.52 29.42
N GLU A 546 -10.16 -9.85 28.74
CA GLU A 546 -11.17 -10.45 27.86
C GLU A 546 -10.78 -10.19 26.39
N ILE A 547 -10.60 -11.25 25.60
CA ILE A 547 -10.26 -11.16 24.17
C ILE A 547 -11.26 -11.98 23.36
N HIS A 548 -12.17 -11.29 22.67
CA HIS A 548 -13.28 -11.98 22.01
C HIS A 548 -13.77 -11.34 20.73
N HIS A 549 -14.45 -12.12 19.89
CA HIS A 549 -14.98 -11.68 18.60
C HIS A 549 -13.89 -11.07 17.71
N CYS A 550 -12.69 -11.67 17.72
CA CYS A 550 -11.59 -11.33 16.82
C CYS A 550 -11.51 -12.29 15.61
N ASN A 551 -10.73 -11.91 14.60
CA ASN A 551 -10.56 -12.59 13.31
C ASN A 551 -11.87 -12.73 12.49
N THR A 552 -12.80 -11.78 12.60
CA THR A 552 -14.17 -11.90 12.06
C THR A 552 -14.29 -11.78 10.54
N LEU A 553 -13.19 -11.63 9.78
CA LEU A 553 -13.24 -11.59 8.33
C LEU A 553 -13.47 -13.00 7.77
N GLY A 554 -14.63 -13.22 7.15
CA GLY A 554 -14.95 -14.47 6.45
C GLY A 554 -14.15 -14.58 5.16
N THR A 555 -12.98 -15.23 5.20
CA THR A 555 -12.31 -15.68 3.98
C THR A 555 -13.17 -16.77 3.34
N SER A 556 -13.49 -16.65 2.05
CA SER A 556 -14.18 -17.68 1.27
C SER A 556 -13.41 -19.02 1.27
N ASP A 557 -12.10 -18.95 1.44
CA ASP A 557 -11.24 -20.07 1.84
C ASP A 557 -11.01 -20.04 3.37
N GLY A 558 -11.88 -20.70 4.12
CA GLY A 558 -11.76 -20.86 5.58
C GLY A 558 -10.48 -21.60 6.05
N SER A 559 -9.63 -22.06 5.12
CA SER A 559 -8.43 -22.87 5.38
C SER A 559 -7.14 -22.07 5.63
N LYS A 560 -7.06 -20.78 5.23
CA LYS A 560 -5.78 -20.03 5.22
C LYS A 560 -5.53 -19.08 6.41
N SER A 561 -6.55 -18.42 6.98
CA SER A 561 -6.31 -17.54 8.15
C SER A 561 -6.10 -18.37 9.42
N THR A 562 -4.86 -18.45 9.91
CA THR A 562 -4.51 -19.10 11.18
C THR A 562 -4.58 -18.15 12.38
N LEU A 563 -4.92 -16.89 12.15
CA LEU A 563 -4.95 -15.83 13.16
C LEU A 563 -5.97 -16.16 14.26
N GLY A 564 -5.57 -15.97 15.51
CA GLY A 564 -6.40 -16.23 16.68
C GLY A 564 -6.70 -14.99 17.52
N GLY A 565 -7.20 -15.20 18.74
CA GLY A 565 -7.30 -14.15 19.76
C GLY A 565 -5.91 -13.55 20.07
N VAL A 566 -4.91 -14.41 20.26
CA VAL A 566 -3.49 -14.04 20.39
C VAL A 566 -2.67 -14.74 19.30
N SER A 567 -1.86 -14.00 18.56
CA SER A 567 -1.02 -14.51 17.48
C SER A 567 0.46 -14.19 17.70
N MET A 568 1.34 -15.15 17.46
CA MET A 568 2.79 -15.03 17.69
C MET A 568 3.60 -15.43 16.46
N LYS A 569 4.53 -14.58 16.03
CA LYS A 569 5.51 -14.86 14.96
C LYS A 569 6.88 -15.19 15.55
N VAL A 570 7.47 -16.34 15.20
CA VAL A 570 8.39 -17.08 16.10
C VAL A 570 9.91 -16.89 15.88
N LEU A 571 10.42 -15.95 15.06
CA LEU A 571 11.89 -15.83 14.86
C LEU A 571 12.49 -14.44 15.01
N PRO A 572 13.13 -14.10 16.16
CA PRO A 572 13.28 -14.90 17.40
C PRO A 572 11.97 -15.09 18.19
N ALA A 573 11.89 -16.11 19.05
CA ALA A 573 10.67 -16.41 19.81
C ALA A 573 10.27 -15.24 20.75
N PRO A 574 9.05 -14.71 20.67
CA PRO A 574 8.56 -13.73 21.62
C PRO A 574 8.30 -14.36 22.99
N LYS A 575 8.47 -13.59 24.07
CA LYS A 575 8.14 -14.05 25.44
C LYS A 575 6.72 -13.64 25.76
N LEU A 576 5.88 -14.60 26.15
CA LEU A 576 4.48 -14.32 26.49
C LEU A 576 4.11 -14.98 27.82
N LYS A 577 3.61 -14.15 28.73
CA LYS A 577 3.01 -14.57 29.99
C LYS A 577 1.52 -14.26 29.98
N MET A 578 0.70 -15.25 30.26
CA MET A 578 -0.77 -15.14 30.29
C MET A 578 -1.31 -15.71 31.59
N THR A 579 -2.00 -14.89 32.37
CA THR A 579 -2.58 -15.30 33.64
C THR A 579 -4.04 -14.85 33.78
N ASN A 580 -4.98 -15.74 34.11
CA ASN A 580 -6.39 -15.41 34.33
C ASN A 580 -7.10 -14.69 33.16
N ASN A 581 -6.70 -14.92 31.91
CA ASN A 581 -7.38 -14.32 30.75
C ASN A 581 -8.56 -15.19 30.28
N HIS A 582 -9.57 -14.56 29.69
CA HIS A 582 -10.68 -15.23 29.01
C HIS A 582 -10.64 -14.92 27.51
N ILE A 583 -10.36 -15.93 26.69
CA ILE A 583 -10.23 -15.81 25.24
C ILE A 583 -11.30 -16.66 24.57
N HIS A 584 -12.31 -16.01 23.99
CA HIS A 584 -13.48 -16.74 23.51
C HIS A 584 -14.16 -16.14 22.28
N SER A 585 -15.02 -16.92 21.63
CA SER A 585 -15.85 -16.44 20.52
C SER A 585 -15.04 -15.81 19.37
N ASN A 586 -13.78 -16.22 19.20
CA ASN A 586 -12.96 -15.78 18.07
C ASN A 586 -13.21 -16.68 16.86
N SER A 587 -13.15 -16.10 15.67
CA SER A 587 -13.36 -16.82 14.40
C SER A 587 -12.11 -17.60 13.94
N GLY A 588 -11.04 -17.60 14.75
CA GLY A 588 -9.84 -18.41 14.55
C GLY A 588 -9.50 -19.28 15.75
N TYR A 589 -8.21 -19.43 16.05
CA TYR A 589 -7.76 -20.11 17.27
C TYR A 589 -7.84 -19.17 18.49
N GLY A 590 -7.81 -19.69 19.71
CA GLY A 590 -7.56 -18.85 20.89
C GLY A 590 -6.14 -18.26 20.86
N VAL A 591 -5.14 -19.12 20.70
CA VAL A 591 -3.72 -18.77 20.54
C VAL A 591 -3.13 -19.45 19.30
N SER A 592 -2.49 -18.68 18.42
CA SER A 592 -1.82 -19.16 17.21
C SER A 592 -0.33 -18.85 17.21
N ILE A 593 0.51 -19.87 17.01
CA ILE A 593 1.97 -19.78 17.01
C ILE A 593 2.48 -20.09 15.59
N ASN A 594 2.98 -19.08 14.88
CA ASN A 594 3.43 -19.20 13.48
C ASN A 594 4.96 -19.34 13.40
N GLN A 595 5.42 -20.54 13.05
CA GLN A 595 6.83 -20.88 12.81
C GLN A 595 7.16 -20.82 11.30
N PRO A 596 8.21 -20.12 10.87
CA PRO A 596 8.62 -20.09 9.47
C PRO A 596 9.23 -21.42 8.99
N ALA A 597 9.02 -21.75 7.71
CA ALA A 597 9.38 -23.01 7.06
C ALA A 597 10.88 -23.34 7.03
N GLU A 598 11.74 -22.32 7.05
CA GLU A 598 13.19 -22.47 6.90
C GLU A 598 13.93 -22.22 8.21
N GLN A 599 13.80 -23.16 9.15
CA GLN A 599 14.87 -23.59 10.06
C GLN A 599 14.26 -24.57 11.06
N PHE A 600 14.66 -25.83 10.90
CA PHE A 600 14.50 -26.86 11.93
C PHE A 600 15.20 -26.37 13.21
N PHE A 601 14.46 -25.74 14.12
CA PHE A 601 14.87 -25.83 15.52
C PHE A 601 14.92 -27.32 15.85
N VAL A 602 16.05 -27.73 16.42
CA VAL A 602 16.42 -29.09 16.81
C VAL A 602 15.23 -29.90 17.36
N VAL A 603 14.49 -30.58 16.48
CA VAL A 603 13.54 -31.66 16.81
C VAL A 603 13.86 -32.90 15.96
N GLU A 604 15.06 -32.96 15.36
CA GLU A 604 15.51 -34.12 14.59
C GLU A 604 15.78 -35.36 15.47
N GLU A 605 15.94 -35.20 16.80
CA GLU A 605 16.14 -36.32 17.72
C GLU A 605 14.85 -37.06 18.13
N ALA A 606 13.66 -36.56 17.80
CA ALA A 606 12.40 -37.16 18.27
C ALA A 606 11.62 -37.98 17.22
N LEU A 607 11.96 -37.88 15.93
CA LEU A 607 11.28 -38.63 14.87
C LEU A 607 11.87 -40.03 14.64
N ASN A 608 13.09 -40.29 15.13
CA ASN A 608 13.73 -41.60 15.06
C ASN A 608 13.64 -42.35 16.40
N LYS A 609 12.43 -42.74 16.79
CA LYS A 609 12.17 -43.98 17.55
C LYS A 609 10.68 -44.28 17.65
N GLY A 610 10.28 -45.38 17.00
CA GLY A 610 9.28 -46.30 17.51
C GLY A 610 7.82 -45.97 17.23
N ALA A 611 7.23 -46.84 16.41
CA ALA A 611 5.79 -46.99 16.27
C ALA A 611 5.10 -47.38 17.60
N ALA A 612 3.79 -47.08 17.65
CA ALA A 612 2.74 -47.52 18.58
C ALA A 612 2.28 -46.55 19.69
N SER A 613 0.94 -46.51 19.83
CA SER A 613 0.08 -45.81 20.81
C SER A 613 -0.35 -44.37 20.47
N GLY A 614 -1.66 -44.22 20.24
CA GLY A 614 -2.37 -42.96 20.04
C GLY A 614 -2.54 -42.14 21.33
N ASP A 615 -2.96 -40.89 21.12
CA ASP A 615 -3.44 -39.87 22.08
C ASP A 615 -2.49 -39.28 23.13
N LYS A 616 -1.17 -39.51 23.07
CA LYS A 616 -0.21 -38.87 24.01
C LYS A 616 0.93 -38.08 23.38
N LYS A 617 0.99 -37.99 22.04
CA LYS A 617 2.08 -37.29 21.34
C LYS A 617 1.89 -35.77 21.28
N ASP A 618 0.66 -35.24 21.26
CA ASP A 618 0.45 -33.79 21.08
C ASP A 618 0.74 -32.96 22.35
N GLU A 619 0.37 -33.42 23.55
CA GLU A 619 0.66 -32.67 24.79
C GLU A 619 2.16 -32.58 25.11
N THR A 620 2.93 -33.64 24.79
CA THR A 620 4.38 -33.67 25.00
C THR A 620 5.13 -32.81 23.98
N VAL A 621 4.61 -32.67 22.76
CA VAL A 621 5.15 -31.75 21.75
C VAL A 621 4.77 -30.30 22.08
N LEU A 622 3.51 -30.04 22.44
CA LEU A 622 3.02 -28.70 22.82
C LEU A 622 3.74 -28.15 24.04
N SER A 623 3.93 -28.96 25.09
CA SER A 623 4.69 -28.55 26.29
C SER A 623 6.16 -28.24 25.99
N ARG A 624 6.80 -29.01 25.09
CA ARG A 624 8.18 -28.72 24.63
C ARG A 624 8.24 -27.43 23.81
N VAL A 625 7.26 -27.17 22.95
CA VAL A 625 7.15 -25.92 22.18
C VAL A 625 6.86 -24.74 23.10
N MET A 626 5.98 -24.87 24.08
CA MET A 626 5.72 -23.81 25.06
C MET A 626 6.97 -23.48 25.88
N HIS A 627 7.72 -24.51 26.30
CA HIS A 627 8.97 -24.30 27.03
C HIS A 627 10.05 -23.64 26.16
N SER A 628 10.22 -24.05 24.90
CA SER A 628 11.20 -23.44 24.00
C SER A 628 10.85 -22.00 23.62
N LEU A 629 9.56 -21.65 23.63
CA LEU A 629 9.06 -20.31 23.34
C LEU A 629 8.90 -19.41 24.57
N ASN A 630 9.32 -19.85 25.77
CA ASN A 630 9.12 -19.13 27.04
C ASN A 630 7.66 -18.68 27.24
N LEU A 631 6.72 -19.57 26.93
CA LEU A 631 5.29 -19.36 27.15
C LEU A 631 4.91 -19.75 28.57
N GLU A 632 4.52 -18.77 29.38
CA GLU A 632 3.98 -18.98 30.73
C GLU A 632 2.46 -18.80 30.70
N MET A 633 1.68 -19.88 30.83
CA MET A 633 0.22 -19.82 30.86
C MET A 633 -0.31 -20.40 32.17
N SER A 634 -1.08 -19.62 32.94
CA SER A 634 -1.76 -20.10 34.16
C SER A 634 -3.19 -19.60 34.25
N ASP A 635 -4.12 -20.48 34.64
CA ASP A 635 -5.52 -20.13 34.95
C ASP A 635 -6.27 -19.38 33.82
N ASN A 636 -5.88 -19.56 32.56
CA ASN A 636 -6.57 -18.96 31.41
C ASN A 636 -7.76 -19.82 30.97
N LYS A 637 -8.87 -19.18 30.63
CA LYS A 637 -10.05 -19.80 30.03
C LYS A 637 -10.05 -19.53 28.52
N ILE A 638 -9.77 -20.55 27.72
CA ILE A 638 -9.79 -20.46 26.25
C ILE A 638 -10.90 -21.38 25.76
N GLU A 639 -11.95 -20.84 25.17
CA GLU A 639 -13.14 -21.63 24.81
C GLU A 639 -13.93 -21.01 23.65
N ALA A 640 -14.82 -21.78 23.02
CA ALA A 640 -15.73 -21.27 21.99
C ALA A 640 -15.04 -20.53 20.81
N ASN A 641 -13.78 -20.87 20.52
CA ASN A 641 -13.04 -20.38 19.35
C ASN A 641 -13.28 -21.34 18.18
N SER A 642 -13.61 -20.82 17.00
CA SER A 642 -14.15 -21.65 15.90
C SER A 642 -13.18 -22.70 15.36
N LYS A 643 -11.86 -22.48 15.47
CA LYS A 643 -10.82 -23.40 14.99
C LYS A 643 -10.15 -24.24 16.09
N GLY A 644 -10.38 -23.92 17.36
CA GLY A 644 -9.81 -24.57 18.53
C GLY A 644 -9.03 -23.62 19.45
N ASP A 645 -8.48 -24.14 20.55
CA ASP A 645 -7.90 -23.30 21.61
C ASP A 645 -6.48 -22.84 21.30
N ILE A 646 -5.57 -23.76 20.96
CA ILE A 646 -4.16 -23.45 20.68
C ILE A 646 -3.72 -24.19 19.41
N ARG A 647 -3.02 -23.51 18.49
CA ARG A 647 -2.37 -24.14 17.33
C ARG A 647 -0.94 -23.66 17.13
N VAL A 648 -0.07 -24.62 16.82
CA VAL A 648 1.26 -24.37 16.26
C VAL A 648 1.18 -24.59 14.75
N VAL A 649 1.48 -23.56 13.98
CA VAL A 649 1.52 -23.58 12.51
C VAL A 649 2.97 -23.64 12.09
N THR A 650 3.36 -24.74 11.47
CA THR A 650 4.62 -24.87 10.73
C THR A 650 4.33 -24.49 9.28
N GLY A 651 4.88 -23.36 8.84
CA GLY A 651 4.81 -22.93 7.44
C GLY A 651 5.61 -23.83 6.51
#